data_AF-A0A1L9QRT7-F1
#
_entry.id   AF-A0A1L9QRT7-F1
#
_cell.length_a   1.000
_cell.length_b   1.000
_cell.length_c   1.000
_cell.angle_alpha   90.00
_cell.angle_beta   90.00
_cell.angle_gamma   90.00
#
_symmetry.space_group_name_H-M   'P 1'
#
loop_
_entity.id
_entity.type
_entity.pdbx_description
1 polymer ?
#
loop_
_entity_poly.entity_id
_entity_poly.type
_entity_poly.pdbx_seq_one_letter_code
_entity_poly.pdbx_strand_id
1 'polypeptide(L)'
;MAKVAIFGGGVAGMSAAQELIERGFEVEVYELREIPGGKARSINVPHSAAPGKKNLPGEHGFRFFPGFYRNVTDTMKRIPYKNNRRGVFDNLVSLPYLALGRIGKNLIKLPARFPRSCWDLIKDLKLIIKAITQEQIPTNEVNFFAARTWQLMTSCQERFIGEYEKISWWDYIEAEKMSEAYQELLAQGLTTSLVASRPKLANTKTAGEIYIQFLFGFTRTNGADLVLNGPTNDVWINPWLDYLRSKGVNYYLRHRLRSIEVAKGENGKTQVRGAMVTDLATKTDKHITADYYLAAVPVEMMAGLLSEEILDGDEALATIKSLGTSTAWMNGIQFYLDRDVVDLKGHILYVGTPWSLTSISQQAVWNKEEFPMEGFGDGKVRGIISAIASDWGYSINPNTNEVKVDSGSCSLYLRDNKPAQVASPEQIKTEIWEEMKHSLKKDGKPILKDEYLLSWFLDPDITHSSDWVDNPEKLEEVLNLYLPNSFKALFLWIHQHERDSVTLEEIANHLEIDQYGARLEVNALVAKGFVGPIPRPKDCPGASPISCTPPQPGNETLCYYSRLRHGSSANINSEPLMVNAIDNWSLRPLSYSQIPNLFLASDYVRTNVDLATMEGANEAARYAVNSIIDASEAKVPYCKVWNLRQPIIYSLHRWSDRQRYQKGLPWSGKLPWYLKPLFPLVLFLGILEILLLQIWRWLQQLCPWLR
;
A
#
# COMPACT_ATOMS: atom_id res chain seq x y z
N MET A 1 8.59 19.90 -28.84
CA MET A 1 8.80 18.95 -27.72
C MET A 1 7.55 18.12 -27.65
N ALA A 2 7.66 16.81 -27.41
CA ALA A 2 6.46 15.97 -27.31
C ALA A 2 5.71 16.32 -26.03
N LYS A 3 4.38 16.38 -26.13
CA LYS A 3 3.45 16.64 -25.04
C LYS A 3 3.00 15.31 -24.40
N VAL A 4 3.08 15.23 -23.08
CA VAL A 4 2.62 14.09 -22.30
C VAL A 4 1.49 14.52 -21.36
N ALA A 5 0.33 13.89 -21.49
CA ALA A 5 -0.78 14.02 -20.54
C ALA A 5 -0.72 12.89 -19.51
N ILE A 6 -0.61 13.27 -18.23
CA ILE A 6 -0.54 12.36 -17.09
C ILE A 6 -1.85 12.45 -16.31
N PHE A 7 -2.54 11.32 -16.15
CA PHE A 7 -3.79 11.25 -15.37
C PHE A 7 -3.52 10.60 -14.01
N GLY A 8 -3.72 11.37 -12.94
CA GLY A 8 -3.37 10.98 -11.57
C GLY A 8 -2.14 11.73 -11.06
N GLY A 9 -2.31 12.47 -9.97
CA GLY A 9 -1.31 13.25 -9.26
C GLY A 9 -0.75 12.54 -8.03
N GLY A 10 -0.87 11.21 -7.96
CA GLY A 10 -0.21 10.38 -6.95
C GLY A 10 1.32 10.36 -7.09
N VAL A 11 2.00 9.60 -6.21
CA VAL A 11 3.47 9.47 -6.26
C VAL A 11 3.94 9.02 -7.65
N ALA A 12 3.25 8.10 -8.32
CA ALA A 12 3.60 7.69 -9.69
C ALA A 12 3.52 8.87 -10.69
N GLY A 13 2.39 9.58 -10.73
CA GLY A 13 2.19 10.70 -11.64
C GLY A 13 3.14 11.87 -11.39
N MET A 14 3.37 12.24 -10.13
CA MET A 14 4.35 13.29 -9.77
C MET A 14 5.78 12.88 -10.14
N SER A 15 6.13 11.60 -9.99
CA SER A 15 7.44 11.07 -10.38
C SER A 15 7.63 11.11 -11.90
N ALA A 16 6.63 10.67 -12.65
CA ALA A 16 6.67 10.73 -14.11
C ALA A 16 6.78 12.18 -14.60
N ALA A 17 5.97 13.09 -14.03
CA ALA A 17 6.02 14.51 -14.35
C ALA A 17 7.41 15.11 -14.11
N GLN A 18 8.04 14.78 -12.97
CA GLN A 18 9.39 15.22 -12.66
C GLN A 18 10.43 14.68 -13.66
N GLU A 19 10.41 13.38 -13.94
CA GLU A 19 11.39 12.78 -14.85
C GLU A 19 11.21 13.28 -16.30
N LEU A 20 9.98 13.52 -16.74
CA LEU A 20 9.67 14.03 -18.08
C LEU A 20 10.06 15.50 -18.23
N ILE A 21 9.68 16.37 -17.29
CA ILE A 21 9.98 17.81 -17.39
C ILE A 21 11.49 18.08 -17.33
N GLU A 22 12.23 17.32 -16.52
CA GLU A 22 13.70 17.41 -16.44
C GLU A 22 14.40 16.93 -17.72
N ARG A 23 13.68 16.21 -18.59
CA ARG A 23 14.16 15.73 -19.90
C ARG A 23 13.63 16.54 -21.09
N GLY A 24 12.94 17.66 -20.83
CA GLY A 24 12.46 18.55 -21.88
C GLY A 24 11.21 18.06 -22.61
N PHE A 25 10.34 17.30 -21.95
CA PHE A 25 8.98 17.07 -22.44
C PHE A 25 8.05 18.18 -21.98
N GLU A 26 6.99 18.46 -22.74
CA GLU A 26 5.87 19.27 -22.26
C GLU A 26 4.95 18.37 -21.44
N VAL A 27 4.61 18.79 -20.21
CA VAL A 27 3.92 17.91 -19.25
C VAL A 27 2.66 18.58 -18.72
N GLU A 28 1.54 17.87 -18.85
CA GLU A 28 0.29 18.20 -18.17
C GLU A 28 -0.06 17.09 -17.17
N VAL A 29 -0.46 17.47 -15.96
CA VAL A 29 -0.94 16.52 -14.93
C VAL A 29 -2.37 16.88 -14.56
N TYR A 30 -3.26 15.89 -14.59
CA TYR A 30 -4.67 16.02 -14.21
C TYR A 30 -4.93 15.17 -12.96
N GLU A 31 -5.20 15.84 -11.83
CA GLU A 31 -5.43 15.23 -10.52
C GLU A 31 -6.86 15.48 -10.05
N LEU A 32 -7.52 14.40 -9.60
CA LEU A 32 -8.91 14.40 -9.15
C LEU A 32 -9.13 15.34 -7.96
N ARG A 33 -8.20 15.38 -7.01
CA ARG A 33 -8.33 16.07 -5.74
C ARG A 33 -7.78 17.48 -5.79
N GLU A 34 -8.05 18.23 -4.73
CA GLU A 34 -7.51 19.57 -4.49
C GLU A 34 -6.05 19.56 -3.99
N ILE A 35 -5.52 18.40 -3.60
CA ILE A 35 -4.15 18.21 -3.13
C ILE A 35 -3.58 16.97 -3.84
N PRO A 36 -2.36 17.03 -4.42
CA PRO A 36 -1.73 15.88 -5.06
C PRO A 36 -1.09 14.95 -4.03
N GLY A 37 -0.29 13.99 -4.49
CA GLY A 37 0.41 13.01 -3.65
C GLY A 37 -0.37 11.71 -3.46
N GLY A 38 -1.62 11.62 -3.94
CA GLY A 38 -2.45 10.42 -3.83
C GLY A 38 -2.56 9.98 -2.38
N LYS A 39 -2.48 8.69 -2.10
CA LYS A 39 -2.50 8.15 -0.73
C LYS A 39 -1.34 8.63 0.15
N ALA A 40 -0.29 9.26 -0.39
CA ALA A 40 0.84 9.76 0.41
C ALA A 40 0.54 11.10 1.11
N ARG A 41 -0.46 11.85 0.66
CA ARG A 41 -0.80 13.18 1.19
C ARG A 41 -1.18 13.16 2.67
N SER A 42 -0.96 14.28 3.35
CA SER A 42 -1.68 14.63 4.59
C SER A 42 -2.98 15.36 4.24
N ILE A 43 -3.86 15.51 5.23
CA ILE A 43 -5.21 16.07 5.07
C ILE A 43 -5.39 17.10 6.19
N ASN A 44 -5.89 18.29 5.86
CA ASN A 44 -6.26 19.25 6.90
C ASN A 44 -7.54 18.78 7.57
N VAL A 45 -7.54 18.58 8.88
CA VAL A 45 -8.75 18.25 9.64
C VAL A 45 -9.72 19.43 9.53
N PRO A 46 -10.91 19.24 8.92
CA PRO A 46 -11.87 20.31 8.74
C PRO A 46 -12.30 20.93 10.07
N HIS A 47 -12.49 22.26 10.08
CA HIS A 47 -13.01 23.01 11.23
C HIS A 47 -12.22 22.85 12.54
N SER A 48 -10.95 22.43 12.47
CA SER A 48 -10.12 22.24 13.65
C SER A 48 -9.38 23.50 14.09
N ALA A 49 -9.07 24.41 13.16
CA ALA A 49 -8.31 25.62 13.43
C ALA A 49 -9.14 26.69 14.18
N ALA A 50 -8.61 27.18 15.30
CA ALA A 50 -9.03 28.46 15.89
C ALA A 50 -8.52 29.66 15.04
N PRO A 51 -9.10 30.86 15.17
CA PRO A 51 -8.65 32.04 14.44
C PRO A 51 -7.14 32.28 14.57
N GLY A 52 -6.46 32.43 13.43
CA GLY A 52 -5.01 32.63 13.36
C GLY A 52 -4.14 31.37 13.50
N LYS A 53 -4.75 30.17 13.56
CA LYS A 53 -4.04 28.88 13.66
C LYS A 53 -4.21 28.04 12.40
N LYS A 54 -3.33 27.04 12.24
CA LYS A 54 -3.44 26.02 11.18
C LYS A 54 -4.42 24.92 11.60
N ASN A 55 -5.04 24.26 10.63
CA ASN A 55 -5.83 23.05 10.90
C ASN A 55 -4.93 21.96 11.45
N LEU A 56 -5.47 21.09 12.31
CA LEU A 56 -4.79 19.88 12.73
C LEU A 56 -4.45 19.01 11.50
N PRO A 57 -3.28 18.35 11.49
CA PRO A 57 -2.90 17.44 10.42
C PRO A 57 -3.52 16.06 10.62
N GLY A 58 -4.22 15.56 9.61
CA GLY A 58 -4.69 14.18 9.46
C GLY A 58 -3.92 13.45 8.35
N GLU A 59 -4.03 12.12 8.29
CA GLU A 59 -3.36 11.30 7.26
C GLU A 59 -4.18 10.05 6.93
N HIS A 60 -4.16 9.62 5.67
CA HIS A 60 -4.65 8.28 5.27
C HIS A 60 -3.92 7.15 6.03
N GLY A 61 -2.70 7.42 6.48
CA GLY A 61 -1.89 6.57 7.36
C GLY A 61 -0.53 7.23 7.55
N PHE A 62 0.26 6.79 8.53
CA PHE A 62 1.62 7.32 8.66
C PHE A 62 2.49 6.92 7.46
N ARG A 63 3.50 7.74 7.14
CA ARG A 63 4.45 7.44 6.05
C ARG A 63 5.72 6.83 6.58
N PHE A 64 6.07 5.72 5.97
CA PHE A 64 7.24 4.93 6.27
C PHE A 64 8.06 4.75 5.00
N PHE A 65 9.35 5.00 5.10
CA PHE A 65 10.33 4.90 4.02
C PHE A 65 11.40 3.90 4.43
N PRO A 66 11.20 2.59 4.17
CA PRO A 66 12.23 1.60 4.40
C PRO A 66 13.58 2.04 3.83
N GLY A 67 14.65 1.78 4.56
CA GLY A 67 16.02 2.09 4.12
C GLY A 67 16.40 1.42 2.80
N PHE A 68 15.58 0.47 2.33
CA PHE A 68 15.77 -0.14 1.03
C PHE A 68 15.35 0.72 -0.18
N TYR A 69 14.49 1.73 0.03
CA TYR A 69 13.98 2.62 -1.02
C TYR A 69 15.10 3.43 -1.68
N ARG A 70 15.12 3.45 -3.00
CA ARG A 70 16.12 4.16 -3.82
C ARG A 70 15.47 5.09 -4.84
N ASN A 71 14.38 4.68 -5.47
CA ASN A 71 13.70 5.44 -6.52
C ASN A 71 13.04 6.70 -5.94
N VAL A 72 12.22 6.55 -4.90
CA VAL A 72 11.55 7.71 -4.29
C VAL A 72 12.55 8.60 -3.56
N THR A 73 13.55 8.03 -2.88
CA THR A 73 14.56 8.82 -2.14
C THR A 73 15.51 9.58 -3.07
N ASP A 74 15.80 9.06 -4.26
CA ASP A 74 16.51 9.79 -5.32
C ASP A 74 15.69 10.97 -5.86
N THR A 75 14.39 10.76 -6.05
CA THR A 75 13.44 11.81 -6.44
C THR A 75 13.38 12.92 -5.38
N MET A 76 13.24 12.55 -4.11
CA MET A 76 13.23 13.47 -2.97
C MET A 76 14.50 14.33 -2.87
N LYS A 77 15.67 13.83 -3.27
CA LYS A 77 16.92 14.60 -3.18
C LYS A 77 16.96 15.81 -4.11
N ARG A 78 16.15 15.80 -5.18
CA ARG A 78 16.12 16.83 -6.21
C ARG A 78 15.07 17.92 -5.96
N ILE A 79 14.19 17.73 -4.98
CA ILE A 79 13.09 18.65 -4.68
C ILE A 79 13.57 19.67 -3.63
N PRO A 80 13.72 20.95 -3.95
CA PRO A 80 14.22 21.97 -3.01
C PRO A 80 13.32 22.11 -1.77
N TYR A 81 13.94 22.36 -0.61
CA TYR A 81 13.23 22.64 0.63
C TYR A 81 14.07 23.50 1.56
N LYS A 82 13.70 24.78 1.73
CA LYS A 82 14.43 25.74 2.58
C LYS A 82 15.95 25.67 2.34
N ASN A 83 16.72 25.47 3.40
CA ASN A 83 18.18 25.34 3.38
C ASN A 83 18.66 23.88 3.35
N ASN A 84 17.76 22.91 3.13
CA ASN A 84 18.15 21.51 3.05
C ASN A 84 19.04 21.27 1.83
N ARG A 85 20.23 20.71 2.06
CA ARG A 85 21.20 20.47 0.99
C ARG A 85 20.73 19.37 0.04
N ARG A 86 20.04 18.35 0.53
CA ARG A 86 19.49 17.25 -0.26
C ARG A 86 17.97 17.37 -0.37
N GLY A 87 17.44 18.59 -0.42
CA GLY A 87 16.03 18.82 -0.64
C GLY A 87 15.12 18.21 0.43
N VAL A 88 13.93 17.77 0.05
CA VAL A 88 12.96 17.12 0.96
C VAL A 88 13.44 15.79 1.51
N PHE A 89 14.47 15.16 0.93
CA PHE A 89 15.08 13.94 1.50
C PHE A 89 15.66 14.18 2.91
N ASP A 90 16.17 15.39 3.18
CA ASP A 90 16.70 15.74 4.52
C ASP A 90 15.59 15.87 5.59
N ASN A 91 14.32 15.84 5.21
CA ASN A 91 13.19 15.78 6.14
C ASN A 91 12.91 14.35 6.65
N LEU A 92 13.61 13.34 6.12
CA LEU A 92 13.52 11.96 6.62
C LEU A 92 14.38 11.76 7.86
N VAL A 93 13.77 11.26 8.93
CA VAL A 93 14.41 10.93 10.20
C VAL A 93 14.37 9.43 10.46
N SER A 94 15.48 8.88 10.93
CA SER A 94 15.57 7.44 11.22
C SER A 94 14.99 7.10 12.59
N LEU A 95 14.16 6.05 12.63
CA LEU A 95 13.57 5.53 13.86
C LEU A 95 14.53 4.55 14.56
N PRO A 96 14.92 4.80 15.82
CA PRO A 96 15.81 3.90 16.54
C PRO A 96 15.14 2.64 17.10
N TYR A 97 13.80 2.60 17.17
CA TYR A 97 13.06 1.52 17.83
C TYR A 97 11.88 1.02 17.00
N LEU A 98 11.53 -0.24 17.24
CA LEU A 98 10.26 -0.87 16.91
C LEU A 98 9.66 -1.39 18.22
N ALA A 99 8.35 -1.29 18.42
CA ALA A 99 7.73 -1.84 19.62
C ALA A 99 6.58 -2.80 19.33
N LEU A 100 6.43 -3.79 20.20
CA LEU A 100 5.34 -4.77 20.16
C LEU A 100 4.39 -4.52 21.32
N GLY A 101 3.20 -4.00 21.02
CA GLY A 101 2.06 -3.94 21.91
C GLY A 101 1.28 -5.25 21.81
N ARG A 102 0.92 -5.83 22.96
CA ARG A 102 0.20 -7.11 23.03
C ARG A 102 -0.89 -6.99 24.07
N ILE A 103 -2.05 -7.55 23.79
CA ILE A 103 -3.22 -7.45 24.65
C ILE A 103 -2.85 -7.92 26.07
N GLY A 104 -3.05 -7.04 27.05
CA GLY A 104 -2.83 -7.35 28.46
C GLY A 104 -1.36 -7.39 28.92
N LYS A 105 -0.38 -7.36 28.01
CA LYS A 105 1.06 -7.48 28.32
C LYS A 105 1.77 -6.12 28.21
N ASN A 106 2.95 -6.02 28.84
CA ASN A 106 3.79 -4.83 28.72
C ASN A 106 4.39 -4.70 27.31
N LEU A 107 4.57 -3.45 26.88
CA LEU A 107 5.22 -3.09 25.62
C LEU A 107 6.67 -3.60 25.58
N ILE A 108 7.02 -4.33 24.52
CA ILE A 108 8.43 -4.69 24.24
C ILE A 108 9.01 -3.64 23.31
N LYS A 109 10.12 -3.00 23.70
CA LYS A 109 10.89 -2.10 22.84
C LYS A 109 12.07 -2.87 22.24
N LEU A 110 12.12 -2.95 20.92
CA LEU A 110 13.18 -3.58 20.14
C LEU A 110 14.02 -2.50 19.45
N PRO A 111 15.35 -2.63 19.40
CA PRO A 111 16.19 -1.74 18.62
C PRO A 111 15.97 -1.98 17.11
N ALA A 112 15.63 -0.94 16.36
CA ALA A 112 15.43 -0.96 14.91
C ALA A 112 16.62 -0.34 14.16
N ARG A 113 17.83 -0.47 14.73
CA ARG A 113 19.06 0.14 14.24
C ARG A 113 20.13 -0.91 13.96
N PHE A 114 21.08 -0.58 13.08
CA PHE A 114 22.29 -1.38 12.98
C PHE A 114 23.08 -1.30 14.30
N PRO A 115 23.67 -2.42 14.77
CA PRO A 115 24.51 -2.41 15.95
C PRO A 115 25.70 -1.47 15.72
N ARG A 116 26.00 -0.62 16.69
CA ARG A 116 27.16 0.29 16.62
C ARG A 116 28.46 -0.40 17.07
N SER A 117 28.36 -1.60 17.64
CA SER A 117 29.48 -2.42 18.11
C SER A 117 29.08 -3.91 18.16
N CYS A 118 30.07 -4.81 18.26
CA CYS A 118 29.82 -6.24 18.49
C CYS A 118 29.07 -6.50 19.81
N TRP A 119 29.24 -5.63 20.81
CA TRP A 119 28.50 -5.71 22.08
C TRP A 119 27.04 -5.30 21.95
N ASP A 120 26.74 -4.28 21.14
CA ASP A 120 25.37 -3.92 20.75
C ASP A 120 24.72 -5.09 20.01
N LEU A 121 25.43 -5.74 19.08
CA LEU A 121 24.91 -6.89 18.33
C LEU A 121 24.52 -8.04 19.26
N ILE A 122 25.37 -8.38 20.24
CA ILE A 122 25.08 -9.43 21.23
C ILE A 122 23.89 -9.04 22.11
N LYS A 123 23.76 -7.77 22.51
CA LYS A 123 22.63 -7.28 23.33
C LYS A 123 21.32 -7.31 22.55
N ASP A 124 21.33 -6.83 21.32
CA ASP A 124 20.17 -6.78 20.43
C ASP A 124 19.70 -8.20 20.09
N LEU A 125 20.64 -9.10 19.78
CA LEU A 125 20.35 -10.52 19.57
C LEU A 125 19.79 -11.18 20.83
N LYS A 126 20.35 -10.89 22.02
CA LYS A 126 19.81 -11.38 23.30
C LYS A 126 18.42 -10.82 23.58
N LEU A 127 18.12 -9.57 23.22
CA LEU A 127 16.80 -8.95 23.38
C LEU A 127 15.76 -9.60 22.45
N ILE A 128 16.12 -9.84 21.20
CA ILE A 128 15.27 -10.54 20.23
C ILE A 128 15.04 -11.99 20.66
N ILE A 129 16.11 -12.72 21.01
CA ILE A 129 16.02 -14.08 21.54
C ILE A 129 15.19 -14.10 22.82
N LYS A 130 15.38 -13.13 23.73
CA LYS A 130 14.58 -13.00 24.96
C LYS A 130 13.12 -12.73 24.65
N ALA A 131 12.79 -11.86 23.68
CA ALA A 131 11.42 -11.61 23.26
C ALA A 131 10.78 -12.88 22.67
N ILE A 132 11.51 -13.63 21.84
CA ILE A 132 11.06 -14.90 21.24
C ILE A 132 10.91 -16.00 22.32
N THR A 133 11.86 -16.12 23.24
CA THR A 133 11.88 -17.16 24.28
C THR A 133 10.95 -16.86 25.45
N GLN A 134 10.69 -15.59 25.78
CA GLN A 134 9.68 -15.21 26.78
C GLN A 134 8.26 -15.51 26.30
N GLU A 135 8.03 -15.55 24.99
CA GLU A 135 6.74 -15.95 24.40
C GLU A 135 6.64 -17.47 24.17
N GLN A 136 7.59 -18.26 24.66
CA GLN A 136 7.54 -19.73 24.66
C GLN A 136 7.43 -20.37 23.27
N ILE A 137 7.96 -19.73 22.21
CA ILE A 137 8.06 -20.37 20.89
C ILE A 137 9.00 -21.59 20.99
N PRO A 138 8.55 -22.82 20.67
CA PRO A 138 9.39 -24.01 20.70
C PRO A 138 10.62 -23.90 19.78
N THR A 139 11.77 -24.39 20.24
CA THR A 139 13.06 -24.29 19.52
C THR A 139 13.01 -24.95 18.13
N ASN A 140 12.23 -26.02 17.95
CA ASN A 140 12.02 -26.66 16.66
C ASN A 140 11.33 -25.73 15.65
N GLU A 141 10.37 -24.90 16.10
CA GLU A 141 9.68 -23.93 15.25
C GLU A 141 10.62 -22.79 14.84
N VAL A 142 11.46 -22.30 15.77
CA VAL A 142 12.51 -21.31 15.46
C VAL A 142 13.50 -21.85 14.43
N ASN A 143 13.95 -23.09 14.59
CA ASN A 143 14.86 -23.74 13.65
C ASN A 143 14.23 -23.93 12.26
N PHE A 144 12.95 -24.28 12.22
CA PHE A 144 12.18 -24.38 10.98
C PHE A 144 12.10 -23.02 10.27
N PHE A 145 11.74 -21.96 10.99
CA PHE A 145 11.69 -20.61 10.42
C PHE A 145 13.06 -20.11 9.93
N ALA A 146 14.13 -20.42 10.67
CA ALA A 146 15.50 -20.13 10.24
C ALA A 146 15.87 -20.87 8.95
N ALA A 147 15.44 -22.13 8.80
CA ALA A 147 15.64 -22.90 7.57
C ALA A 147 14.87 -22.30 6.38
N ARG A 148 13.63 -21.84 6.59
CA ARG A 148 12.85 -21.11 5.57
C ARG A 148 13.50 -19.78 5.19
N THR A 149 14.01 -19.04 6.17
CA THR A 149 14.79 -17.81 5.91
C THR A 149 16.05 -18.10 5.08
N TRP A 150 16.80 -19.16 5.42
CA TRP A 150 17.96 -19.61 4.64
C TRP A 150 17.57 -19.97 3.20
N GLN A 151 16.44 -20.65 3.03
CA GLN A 151 15.90 -20.98 1.71
C GLN A 151 15.65 -19.71 0.89
N LEU A 152 14.91 -18.73 1.41
CA LEU A 152 14.65 -17.48 0.70
C LEU A 152 15.95 -16.77 0.28
N MET A 153 16.95 -16.67 1.18
CA MET A 153 18.22 -15.99 0.86
C MET A 153 19.05 -16.69 -0.22
N THR A 154 18.84 -18.00 -0.42
CA THR A 154 19.66 -18.84 -1.31
C THR A 154 18.92 -19.34 -2.54
N SER A 155 17.63 -19.05 -2.67
CA SER A 155 16.84 -19.41 -3.85
C SER A 155 17.10 -18.47 -5.04
N CYS A 156 17.05 -19.03 -6.24
CA CYS A 156 17.14 -18.27 -7.48
C CYS A 156 15.84 -17.48 -7.75
N GLN A 157 15.94 -16.46 -8.60
CA GLN A 157 14.79 -15.61 -8.93
C GLN A 157 13.70 -16.41 -9.65
N GLU A 158 14.08 -17.34 -10.53
CA GLU A 158 13.13 -18.21 -11.23
C GLU A 158 12.28 -19.05 -10.27
N ARG A 159 12.84 -19.47 -9.12
CA ARG A 159 12.09 -20.15 -8.07
C ARG A 159 11.13 -19.20 -7.33
N PHE A 160 11.56 -17.96 -7.10
CA PHE A 160 10.68 -16.93 -6.55
C PHE A 160 9.43 -16.74 -7.43
N ILE A 161 9.60 -16.63 -8.75
CA ILE A 161 8.46 -16.49 -9.69
C ILE A 161 7.69 -17.80 -9.86
N GLY A 162 8.38 -18.92 -10.07
CA GLY A 162 7.72 -20.16 -10.48
C GLY A 162 7.10 -20.98 -9.35
N GLU A 163 7.58 -20.81 -8.11
CA GLU A 163 7.12 -21.56 -6.93
C GLU A 163 6.60 -20.64 -5.83
N TYR A 164 7.38 -19.64 -5.39
CA TYR A 164 7.03 -18.86 -4.19
C TYR A 164 5.91 -17.85 -4.42
N GLU A 165 5.69 -17.44 -5.66
CA GLU A 165 4.57 -16.59 -6.04
C GLU A 165 3.22 -17.32 -5.94
N LYS A 166 3.25 -18.66 -5.98
CA LYS A 166 2.07 -19.55 -5.98
C LYS A 166 1.66 -20.06 -4.59
N ILE A 167 2.35 -19.62 -3.55
CA ILE A 167 2.10 -20.07 -2.16
C ILE A 167 1.97 -18.86 -1.24
N SER A 168 1.01 -18.91 -0.32
CA SER A 168 0.88 -17.87 0.71
C SER A 168 2.10 -17.90 1.64
N TRP A 169 2.42 -16.75 2.24
CA TRP A 169 3.42 -16.68 3.30
C TRP A 169 3.08 -17.63 4.44
N TRP A 170 1.81 -17.66 4.86
CA TRP A 170 1.30 -18.53 5.92
C TRP A 170 1.62 -20.01 5.67
N ASP A 171 1.36 -20.50 4.45
CA ASP A 171 1.61 -21.88 4.07
C ASP A 171 3.11 -22.18 3.94
N TYR A 172 3.88 -21.24 3.39
CA TYR A 172 5.32 -21.40 3.22
C TYR A 172 6.06 -21.62 4.55
N ILE A 173 5.64 -20.90 5.60
CA ILE A 173 6.19 -21.05 6.95
C ILE A 173 5.37 -22.01 7.82
N GLU A 174 4.42 -22.75 7.24
CA GLU A 174 3.56 -23.74 7.88
C GLU A 174 2.86 -23.24 9.16
N ALA A 175 2.49 -21.97 9.19
CA ALA A 175 2.01 -21.28 10.40
C ALA A 175 0.81 -21.98 11.06
N GLU A 176 -0.10 -22.55 10.28
CA GLU A 176 -1.30 -23.27 10.78
C GLU A 176 -0.96 -24.42 11.75
N LYS A 177 0.21 -25.06 11.57
CA LYS A 177 0.63 -26.22 12.39
C LYS A 177 1.49 -25.83 13.59
N MET A 178 1.81 -24.54 13.74
CA MET A 178 2.76 -24.03 14.72
C MET A 178 2.03 -23.41 15.91
N SER A 179 2.75 -23.18 17.00
CA SER A 179 2.24 -22.52 18.20
C SER A 179 1.59 -21.15 17.93
N GLU A 180 0.64 -20.75 18.77
CA GLU A 180 0.01 -19.41 18.69
C GLU A 180 1.07 -18.30 18.73
N ALA A 181 2.10 -18.44 19.57
CA ALA A 181 3.20 -17.48 19.65
C ALA A 181 3.99 -17.36 18.33
N TYR A 182 4.20 -18.47 17.61
CA TYR A 182 4.82 -18.46 16.28
C TYR A 182 3.93 -17.75 15.26
N GLN A 183 2.63 -18.05 15.27
CA GLN A 183 1.65 -17.42 14.39
C GLN A 183 1.60 -15.91 14.64
N GLU A 184 1.53 -15.48 15.89
CA GLU A 184 1.47 -14.08 16.28
C GLU A 184 2.76 -13.31 15.95
N LEU A 185 3.93 -13.85 16.29
CA LEU A 185 5.19 -13.10 16.15
C LEU A 185 5.88 -13.26 14.79
N LEU A 186 5.98 -14.48 14.27
CA LEU A 186 6.77 -14.78 13.06
C LEU A 186 5.91 -14.83 11.79
N ALA A 187 4.64 -15.23 11.89
CA ALA A 187 3.73 -15.19 10.74
C ALA A 187 3.08 -13.82 10.57
N GLN A 188 2.29 -13.40 11.55
CA GLN A 188 1.52 -12.15 11.51
C GLN A 188 2.40 -10.95 11.81
N GLY A 189 3.20 -10.99 12.87
CA GLY A 189 4.05 -9.87 13.29
C GLY A 189 5.00 -9.40 12.18
N LEU A 190 5.66 -10.31 11.47
CA LEU A 190 6.57 -9.95 10.37
C LEU A 190 5.86 -9.44 9.11
N THR A 191 4.74 -10.03 8.70
CA THR A 191 4.02 -9.57 7.49
C THR A 191 3.26 -8.27 7.73
N THR A 192 2.58 -8.16 8.87
CA THR A 192 1.83 -6.96 9.27
C THR A 192 2.77 -5.76 9.46
N SER A 193 3.98 -5.99 9.99
CA SER A 193 4.95 -4.91 10.24
C SER A 193 5.74 -4.43 9.03
N LEU A 194 6.06 -5.34 8.10
CA LEU A 194 6.99 -5.04 7.01
C LEU A 194 6.28 -4.62 5.72
N VAL A 195 5.06 -5.11 5.51
CA VAL A 195 4.33 -4.94 4.24
C VAL A 195 2.85 -4.61 4.42
N ALA A 196 2.38 -4.47 5.67
CA ALA A 196 0.97 -4.29 6.00
C ALA A 196 0.05 -5.28 5.25
N SER A 197 0.55 -6.49 5.01
CA SER A 197 -0.13 -7.49 4.20
C SER A 197 -0.73 -8.58 5.09
N ARG A 198 -1.81 -9.18 4.60
CA ARG A 198 -2.46 -10.30 5.28
C ARG A 198 -1.66 -11.58 5.00
N PRO A 199 -1.08 -12.26 6.00
CA PRO A 199 -0.14 -13.36 5.78
C PRO A 199 -0.74 -14.55 5.03
N LYS A 200 -2.05 -14.78 5.17
CA LYS A 200 -2.78 -15.87 4.49
C LYS A 200 -3.01 -15.61 2.99
N LEU A 201 -2.97 -14.34 2.57
CA LEU A 201 -3.17 -13.94 1.17
C LEU A 201 -1.85 -13.56 0.51
N ALA A 202 -0.95 -12.93 1.26
CA ALA A 202 0.30 -12.42 0.76
C ALA A 202 1.14 -13.54 0.15
N ASN A 203 1.51 -13.41 -1.12
CA ASN A 203 2.39 -14.40 -1.75
C ASN A 203 3.81 -14.36 -1.14
N THR A 204 4.43 -15.54 -1.08
CA THR A 204 5.76 -15.72 -0.47
C THR A 204 6.85 -15.02 -1.26
N LYS A 205 6.70 -14.89 -2.59
CA LYS A 205 7.65 -14.12 -3.41
C LYS A 205 7.82 -12.71 -2.86
N THR A 206 6.73 -11.95 -2.79
CA THR A 206 6.70 -10.56 -2.34
C THR A 206 7.11 -10.44 -0.88
N ALA A 207 6.42 -11.17 0.00
CA ALA A 207 6.66 -11.10 1.44
C ALA A 207 8.11 -11.49 1.78
N GLY A 208 8.63 -12.55 1.14
CA GLY A 208 9.99 -13.04 1.32
C GLY A 208 11.06 -12.06 0.78
N GLU A 209 10.88 -11.51 -0.41
CA GLU A 209 11.83 -10.52 -0.98
C GLU A 209 11.96 -9.28 -0.09
N ILE A 210 10.83 -8.76 0.39
CA ILE A 210 10.81 -7.59 1.28
C ILE A 210 11.37 -7.94 2.66
N TYR A 211 11.00 -9.09 3.24
CA TYR A 211 11.59 -9.59 4.48
C TYR A 211 13.12 -9.68 4.40
N ILE A 212 13.65 -10.20 3.28
CA ILE A 212 15.09 -10.24 3.01
C ILE A 212 15.69 -8.82 2.95
N GLN A 213 15.00 -7.87 2.31
CA GLN A 213 15.46 -6.49 2.28
C GLN A 213 15.51 -5.85 3.66
N PHE A 214 14.60 -6.20 4.57
CA PHE A 214 14.64 -5.73 5.96
C PHE A 214 15.77 -6.38 6.75
N LEU A 215 15.97 -7.69 6.60
CA LEU A 215 17.09 -8.41 7.21
C LEU A 215 18.44 -7.80 6.81
N PHE A 216 18.61 -7.45 5.53
CA PHE A 216 19.81 -6.74 5.06
C PHE A 216 19.74 -5.22 5.25
N GLY A 217 18.56 -4.67 5.48
CA GLY A 217 18.31 -3.25 5.66
C GLY A 217 19.02 -2.70 6.90
N PHE A 218 19.17 -3.56 7.92
CA PHE A 218 20.05 -3.28 9.05
C PHE A 218 21.48 -2.95 8.59
N THR A 219 22.02 -3.57 7.54
CA THR A 219 23.37 -3.26 7.03
C THR A 219 23.48 -1.93 6.26
N ARG A 220 22.38 -1.20 6.02
CA ARG A 220 22.37 0.04 5.22
C ARG A 220 22.75 1.29 6.03
N THR A 221 23.25 2.30 5.32
CA THR A 221 23.90 3.49 5.87
C THR A 221 22.94 4.58 6.38
N ASN A 222 21.69 4.60 5.94
CA ASN A 222 20.70 5.66 6.26
C ASN A 222 19.66 5.25 7.33
N GLY A 223 19.81 4.09 7.97
CA GLY A 223 18.78 3.53 8.86
C GLY A 223 17.84 2.59 8.10
N ALA A 224 17.33 1.56 8.80
CA ALA A 224 16.41 0.59 8.21
C ALA A 224 14.98 1.16 8.10
N ASP A 225 14.67 2.13 8.95
CA ASP A 225 13.35 2.69 9.15
C ASP A 225 13.43 4.23 9.20
N LEU A 226 12.68 4.89 8.32
CA LEU A 226 12.63 6.34 8.16
C LEU A 226 11.19 6.84 8.09
N VAL A 227 10.94 8.00 8.67
CA VAL A 227 9.66 8.74 8.59
C VAL A 227 9.92 10.22 8.36
N LEU A 228 8.88 10.99 8.03
CA LEU A 228 8.97 12.44 7.86
C LEU A 228 8.97 13.18 9.21
N ASN A 229 9.74 14.27 9.31
CA ASN A 229 9.86 15.12 10.49
C ASN A 229 8.78 16.22 10.59
N GLY A 230 7.66 16.08 9.88
CA GLY A 230 6.52 17.00 9.89
C GLY A 230 5.35 16.43 9.09
N PRO A 231 4.22 17.16 9.00
CA PRO A 231 3.10 16.76 8.17
C PRO A 231 3.54 16.57 6.71
N THR A 232 3.14 15.47 6.10
CA THR A 232 3.63 15.03 4.79
C THR A 232 3.47 16.08 3.69
N ASN A 233 2.39 16.86 3.70
CA ASN A 233 2.22 17.93 2.71
C ASN A 233 3.23 19.06 2.87
N ASP A 234 3.44 19.52 4.10
CA ASP A 234 4.32 20.65 4.40
C ASP A 234 5.79 20.33 4.10
N VAL A 235 6.23 19.08 4.36
CA VAL A 235 7.66 18.71 4.23
C VAL A 235 8.01 17.93 2.96
N TRP A 236 7.03 17.52 2.15
CA TRP A 236 7.28 16.77 0.91
C TRP A 236 6.36 17.15 -0.26
N ILE A 237 5.04 16.99 -0.13
CA ILE A 237 4.13 17.06 -1.31
C ILE A 237 3.99 18.48 -1.87
N ASN A 238 3.77 19.49 -1.02
CA ASN A 238 3.66 20.88 -1.49
C ASN A 238 4.98 21.38 -2.10
N PRO A 239 6.17 21.19 -1.45
CA PRO A 239 7.44 21.49 -2.08
C PRO A 239 7.64 20.80 -3.44
N TRP A 240 7.15 19.57 -3.59
CA TRP A 240 7.23 18.84 -4.85
C TRP A 240 6.33 19.45 -5.93
N LEU A 241 5.08 19.78 -5.58
CA LEU A 241 4.17 20.47 -6.49
C LEU A 241 4.74 21.83 -6.94
N ASP A 242 5.29 22.61 -6.00
CA ASP A 242 5.91 23.91 -6.28
C ASP A 242 7.12 23.75 -7.21
N TYR A 243 7.95 22.72 -6.96
CA TYR A 243 9.07 22.37 -7.84
C TYR A 243 8.59 22.05 -9.27
N LEU A 244 7.60 21.18 -9.43
CA LEU A 244 7.05 20.82 -10.74
C LEU A 244 6.52 22.04 -11.49
N ARG A 245 5.73 22.89 -10.81
CA ARG A 245 5.21 24.13 -11.40
C ARG A 245 6.33 25.09 -11.79
N SER A 246 7.35 25.24 -10.94
CA SER A 246 8.51 26.09 -11.22
C SER A 246 9.32 25.62 -12.43
N LYS A 247 9.24 24.33 -12.77
CA LYS A 247 9.86 23.73 -13.96
C LYS A 247 9.00 23.82 -15.22
N GLY A 248 7.77 24.34 -15.12
CA GLY A 248 6.86 24.50 -16.24
C GLY A 248 5.85 23.37 -16.44
N VAL A 249 5.67 22.48 -15.45
CA VAL A 249 4.58 21.50 -15.51
C VAL A 249 3.23 22.20 -15.33
N ASN A 250 2.32 21.98 -16.28
CA ASN A 250 0.94 22.42 -16.18
C ASN A 250 0.17 21.45 -15.29
N TYR A 251 -0.08 21.85 -14.03
CA TYR A 251 -0.65 20.97 -13.01
C TYR A 251 -2.09 21.37 -12.65
N TYR A 252 -3.06 20.58 -13.12
CA TYR A 252 -4.49 20.79 -12.96
C TYR A 252 -5.04 19.93 -11.82
N LEU A 253 -5.44 20.58 -10.73
CA LEU A 253 -6.13 19.96 -9.60
C LEU A 253 -7.64 19.98 -9.81
N ARG A 254 -8.40 19.12 -9.13
CA ARG A 254 -9.86 19.00 -9.28
C ARG A 254 -10.29 18.65 -10.71
N HIS A 255 -9.49 17.85 -11.41
CA HIS A 255 -9.73 17.39 -12.77
C HIS A 255 -9.83 15.87 -12.81
N ARG A 256 -10.98 15.36 -13.27
CA ARG A 256 -11.27 13.93 -13.26
C ARG A 256 -11.19 13.33 -14.66
N LEU A 257 -10.35 12.32 -14.84
CA LEU A 257 -10.39 11.47 -16.04
C LEU A 257 -11.71 10.66 -16.09
N ARG A 258 -12.39 10.71 -17.23
CA ARG A 258 -13.66 10.00 -17.50
C ARG A 258 -13.48 8.83 -18.45
N SER A 259 -12.76 9.04 -19.54
CA SER A 259 -12.54 8.05 -20.59
C SER A 259 -11.19 8.29 -21.27
N ILE A 260 -10.61 7.22 -21.79
CA ILE A 260 -9.49 7.27 -22.72
C ILE A 260 -10.07 6.87 -24.08
N GLU A 261 -9.96 7.76 -25.06
CA GLU A 261 -10.59 7.58 -26.36
C GLU A 261 -9.55 7.08 -27.36
N VAL A 262 -9.81 5.92 -27.95
CA VAL A 262 -8.91 5.31 -28.93
C VAL A 262 -9.57 5.19 -30.30
N ALA A 263 -8.76 5.18 -31.35
CA ALA A 263 -9.20 4.87 -32.69
C ALA A 263 -8.09 4.17 -33.47
N LYS A 264 -8.45 3.41 -34.51
CA LYS A 264 -7.48 2.84 -35.44
C LYS A 264 -6.79 3.95 -36.23
N GLY A 265 -5.46 3.91 -36.29
CA GLY A 265 -4.64 4.74 -37.14
C GLY A 265 -4.67 4.30 -38.60
N GLU A 266 -4.09 5.10 -39.48
CA GLU A 266 -3.93 4.75 -40.91
C GLU A 266 -3.11 3.47 -41.11
N ASN A 267 -2.23 3.15 -40.17
CA ASN A 267 -1.43 1.92 -40.11
C ASN A 267 -2.21 0.71 -39.54
N GLY A 268 -3.52 0.86 -39.27
CA GLY A 268 -4.38 -0.16 -38.70
C GLY A 268 -4.20 -0.40 -37.19
N LYS A 269 -3.23 0.25 -36.53
CA LYS A 269 -2.99 0.10 -35.09
C LYS A 269 -3.89 1.02 -34.28
N THR A 270 -4.45 0.52 -33.18
CA THR A 270 -5.19 1.34 -32.21
C THR A 270 -4.24 2.35 -31.56
N GLN A 271 -4.67 3.61 -31.48
CA GLN A 271 -3.95 4.71 -30.84
C GLN A 271 -4.90 5.57 -30.01
N VAL A 272 -4.41 6.14 -28.92
CA VAL A 272 -5.16 7.13 -28.14
C VAL A 272 -5.27 8.41 -28.96
N ARG A 273 -6.50 8.92 -29.12
CA ARG A 273 -6.82 10.17 -29.81
C ARG A 273 -7.04 11.33 -28.84
N GLY A 274 -7.47 11.01 -27.63
CA GLY A 274 -7.67 11.97 -26.56
C GLY A 274 -8.16 11.31 -25.30
N ALA A 275 -8.43 12.13 -24.30
CA ALA A 275 -9.06 11.71 -23.07
C ALA A 275 -10.09 12.75 -22.64
N MET A 276 -11.24 12.29 -22.13
CA MET A 276 -12.25 13.18 -21.59
C MET A 276 -11.96 13.45 -20.12
N VAL A 277 -11.86 14.74 -19.75
CA VAL A 277 -11.57 15.17 -18.38
C VAL A 277 -12.63 16.17 -17.92
N THR A 278 -13.30 15.88 -16.80
CA THR A 278 -14.23 16.84 -16.17
C THR A 278 -13.46 17.76 -15.21
N ASP A 279 -13.54 19.07 -15.43
CA ASP A 279 -13.12 20.09 -14.46
C ASP A 279 -14.22 20.22 -13.39
N LEU A 280 -13.91 19.80 -12.16
CA LEU A 280 -14.89 19.76 -11.07
C LEU A 280 -15.23 21.15 -10.52
N ALA A 281 -14.41 22.17 -10.78
CA ALA A 281 -14.70 23.54 -10.35
C ALA A 281 -15.73 24.19 -11.28
N THR A 282 -15.59 23.99 -12.59
CA THR A 282 -16.50 24.55 -13.60
C THR A 282 -17.64 23.61 -13.98
N LYS A 283 -17.55 22.32 -13.58
CA LYS A 283 -18.44 21.23 -14.00
C LYS A 283 -18.52 21.07 -15.52
N THR A 284 -17.42 21.34 -16.22
CA THR A 284 -17.33 21.23 -17.68
C THR A 284 -16.39 20.10 -18.08
N ASP A 285 -16.76 19.39 -19.15
CA ASP A 285 -15.92 18.38 -19.76
C ASP A 285 -14.96 19.02 -20.78
N LYS A 286 -13.71 18.57 -20.77
CA LYS A 286 -12.63 19.01 -21.65
C LYS A 286 -12.03 17.79 -22.34
N HIS A 287 -11.90 17.89 -23.66
CA HIS A 287 -11.20 16.88 -24.45
C HIS A 287 -9.71 17.22 -24.50
N ILE A 288 -8.89 16.35 -23.90
CA ILE A 288 -7.44 16.54 -23.74
C ILE A 288 -6.71 15.78 -24.83
N THR A 289 -5.83 16.48 -25.55
CA THR A 289 -4.95 15.89 -26.56
C THR A 289 -3.48 16.07 -26.20
N ALA A 290 -2.69 15.02 -26.46
CA ALA A 290 -1.25 14.94 -26.25
C ALA A 290 -0.64 13.91 -27.22
N ASP A 291 0.69 13.92 -27.36
CA ASP A 291 1.40 12.92 -28.17
C ASP A 291 1.43 11.56 -27.44
N TYR A 292 1.58 11.60 -26.11
CA TYR A 292 1.61 10.43 -25.24
C TYR A 292 0.70 10.60 -24.02
N TYR A 293 0.09 9.50 -23.59
CA TYR A 293 -0.84 9.46 -22.47
C TYR A 293 -0.33 8.48 -21.42
N LEU A 294 -0.23 8.94 -20.17
CA LEU A 294 0.19 8.13 -19.04
C LEU A 294 -0.96 8.02 -18.04
N ALA A 295 -1.49 6.81 -17.88
CA ALA A 295 -2.45 6.50 -16.82
C ALA A 295 -1.70 6.18 -15.52
N ALA A 296 -1.78 7.08 -14.56
CA ALA A 296 -1.23 6.96 -13.21
C ALA A 296 -2.33 6.94 -12.13
N VAL A 297 -3.39 6.19 -12.42
CA VAL A 297 -4.59 6.04 -11.58
C VAL A 297 -4.56 4.71 -10.82
N PRO A 298 -5.34 4.54 -9.73
CA PRO A 298 -5.47 3.27 -9.03
C PRO A 298 -5.96 2.12 -9.94
N VAL A 299 -5.60 0.87 -9.61
CA VAL A 299 -5.90 -0.31 -10.45
C VAL A 299 -7.40 -0.51 -10.70
N GLU A 300 -8.23 -0.28 -9.68
CA GLU A 300 -9.68 -0.42 -9.77
C GLU A 300 -10.31 0.70 -10.62
N MET A 301 -9.66 1.85 -10.70
CA MET A 301 -10.06 2.92 -11.60
C MET A 301 -9.62 2.61 -13.04
N MET A 302 -8.40 2.12 -13.22
CA MET A 302 -7.91 1.70 -14.53
C MET A 302 -8.77 0.57 -15.12
N ALA A 303 -9.17 -0.41 -14.30
CA ALA A 303 -10.04 -1.51 -14.71
C ALA A 303 -11.35 -1.02 -15.37
N GLY A 304 -11.98 0.01 -14.79
CA GLY A 304 -13.20 0.61 -15.35
C GLY A 304 -12.98 1.62 -16.49
N LEU A 305 -11.72 2.00 -16.78
CA LEU A 305 -11.35 2.84 -17.92
C LEU A 305 -11.02 2.01 -19.17
N LEU A 306 -10.88 0.69 -19.06
CA LEU A 306 -10.61 -0.22 -20.17
C LEU A 306 -11.89 -0.54 -20.96
N SER A 307 -12.12 0.26 -22.01
CA SER A 307 -13.17 0.01 -22.99
C SER A 307 -12.83 -1.19 -23.89
N GLU A 308 -13.82 -1.71 -24.61
CA GLU A 308 -13.61 -2.81 -25.57
C GLU A 308 -12.61 -2.42 -26.65
N GLU A 309 -12.65 -1.17 -27.14
CA GLU A 309 -11.74 -0.68 -28.18
C GLU A 309 -10.28 -0.60 -27.70
N ILE A 310 -10.06 -0.36 -26.40
CA ILE A 310 -8.72 -0.43 -25.80
C ILE A 310 -8.26 -1.90 -25.74
N LEU A 311 -9.14 -2.82 -25.34
CA LEU A 311 -8.82 -4.24 -25.27
C LEU A 311 -8.57 -4.86 -26.64
N ASP A 312 -9.29 -4.42 -27.68
CA ASP A 312 -9.01 -4.77 -29.07
C ASP A 312 -7.63 -4.28 -29.55
N GLY A 313 -7.15 -3.18 -28.96
CA GLY A 313 -5.82 -2.64 -29.21
C GLY A 313 -4.70 -3.41 -28.50
N ASP A 314 -4.98 -3.92 -27.30
CA ASP A 314 -4.06 -4.75 -26.51
C ASP A 314 -4.83 -5.65 -25.53
N GLU A 315 -5.06 -6.90 -25.93
CA GLU A 315 -5.79 -7.89 -25.14
C GLU A 315 -5.11 -8.19 -23.79
N ALA A 316 -3.79 -7.98 -23.67
CA ALA A 316 -3.06 -8.24 -22.43
C ALA A 316 -3.52 -7.31 -21.29
N LEU A 317 -4.09 -6.14 -21.61
CA LEU A 317 -4.65 -5.21 -20.63
C LEU A 317 -5.91 -5.75 -19.94
N ALA A 318 -6.59 -6.76 -20.50
CA ALA A 318 -7.79 -7.36 -19.89
C ALA A 318 -7.50 -7.92 -18.48
N THR A 319 -6.26 -8.34 -18.22
CA THR A 319 -5.80 -8.82 -16.91
C THR A 319 -5.95 -7.80 -15.78
N ILE A 320 -5.94 -6.50 -16.11
CA ILE A 320 -6.16 -5.40 -15.15
C ILE A 320 -7.58 -5.45 -14.59
N LYS A 321 -8.59 -5.93 -15.33
CA LYS A 321 -9.97 -6.05 -14.82
C LYS A 321 -10.03 -7.05 -13.66
N SER A 322 -9.37 -8.20 -13.78
CA SER A 322 -9.25 -9.18 -12.70
C SER A 322 -8.42 -8.62 -11.54
N LEU A 323 -7.29 -7.97 -11.84
CA LEU A 323 -6.41 -7.37 -10.84
C LEU A 323 -7.08 -6.23 -10.05
N GLY A 324 -7.99 -5.48 -10.68
CA GLY A 324 -8.77 -4.41 -10.08
C GLY A 324 -9.65 -4.86 -8.92
N THR A 325 -9.97 -6.16 -8.84
CA THR A 325 -10.68 -6.76 -7.71
C THR A 325 -9.76 -7.12 -6.54
N SER A 326 -8.43 -7.13 -6.76
CA SER A 326 -7.41 -7.44 -5.75
C SER A 326 -7.08 -6.23 -4.89
N THR A 327 -8.09 -5.64 -4.25
CA THR A 327 -7.90 -4.51 -3.35
C THR A 327 -8.46 -4.80 -1.97
N ALA A 328 -7.90 -4.16 -0.95
CA ALA A 328 -8.33 -4.26 0.44
C ALA A 328 -8.30 -2.90 1.12
N TRP A 329 -9.04 -2.79 2.22
CA TRP A 329 -9.09 -1.57 3.01
C TRP A 329 -7.92 -1.54 3.98
N MET A 330 -7.25 -0.41 3.98
CA MET A 330 -6.19 -0.07 4.91
C MET A 330 -6.27 1.44 5.09
N ASN A 331 -6.75 1.88 6.24
CA ASN A 331 -7.10 3.28 6.47
C ASN A 331 -6.65 3.74 7.85
N GLY A 332 -6.33 5.02 7.94
CA GLY A 332 -5.74 5.65 9.11
C GLY A 332 -6.78 6.34 9.99
N ILE A 333 -6.42 6.49 11.27
CA ILE A 333 -7.10 7.36 12.21
C ILE A 333 -6.05 8.10 13.05
N GLN A 334 -6.26 9.40 13.26
CA GLN A 334 -5.42 10.22 14.11
C GLN A 334 -6.12 10.47 15.44
N PHE A 335 -5.37 10.32 16.53
CA PHE A 335 -5.79 10.67 17.88
C PHE A 335 -4.98 11.87 18.37
N TYR A 336 -5.67 12.95 18.73
CA TYR A 336 -5.08 14.18 19.23
C TYR A 336 -5.20 14.24 20.74
N LEU A 337 -4.06 14.38 21.42
CA LEU A 337 -3.96 14.29 22.87
C LEU A 337 -3.51 15.61 23.49
N ASP A 338 -3.98 15.88 24.71
CA ASP A 338 -3.58 17.05 25.50
C ASP A 338 -2.12 17.01 25.99
N ARG A 339 -1.49 15.83 25.88
CA ARG A 339 -0.11 15.56 26.28
C ARG A 339 0.49 14.46 25.40
N ASP A 340 1.81 14.45 25.26
CA ASP A 340 2.53 13.38 24.55
C ASP A 340 2.81 12.22 25.53
N VAL A 341 2.00 11.16 25.47
CA VAL A 341 2.10 10.00 26.38
C VAL A 341 2.90 8.83 25.83
N VAL A 342 3.15 8.79 24.52
CA VAL A 342 3.87 7.71 23.84
C VAL A 342 5.27 8.20 23.48
N ASP A 343 6.17 8.20 24.47
CA ASP A 343 7.59 8.51 24.27
C ASP A 343 8.32 7.29 23.65
N LEU A 344 8.02 7.07 22.37
CA LEU A 344 8.68 6.09 21.51
C LEU A 344 8.91 6.70 20.13
N LYS A 345 10.19 6.88 19.78
CA LYS A 345 10.62 7.16 18.41
C LYS A 345 10.69 5.85 17.63
N GLY A 346 9.53 5.35 17.22
CA GLY A 346 9.40 4.02 16.63
C GLY A 346 7.98 3.66 16.25
N HIS A 347 7.83 2.76 15.29
CA HIS A 347 6.54 2.12 15.01
C HIS A 347 6.14 1.20 16.16
N ILE A 348 4.84 1.10 16.39
CA ILE A 348 4.21 0.17 17.34
C ILE A 348 3.33 -0.78 16.55
N LEU A 349 3.58 -2.07 16.74
CA LEU A 349 2.81 -3.16 16.16
C LEU A 349 1.91 -3.73 17.25
N TYR A 350 0.63 -3.88 16.97
CA TYR A 350 -0.34 -4.41 17.90
C TYR A 350 -0.59 -5.87 17.55
N VAL A 351 0.18 -6.75 18.17
CA VAL A 351 0.16 -8.17 17.87
C VAL A 351 -1.09 -8.80 18.47
N GLY A 352 -1.84 -9.55 17.65
CA GLY A 352 -3.07 -10.22 18.05
C GLY A 352 -4.31 -9.33 18.10
N THR A 353 -4.21 -8.04 17.74
CA THR A 353 -5.42 -7.21 17.60
C THR A 353 -6.20 -7.61 16.35
N PRO A 354 -7.53 -7.74 16.44
CA PRO A 354 -8.35 -8.16 15.31
C PRO A 354 -8.16 -7.30 14.05
N TRP A 355 -8.06 -5.97 14.18
CA TRP A 355 -7.93 -5.07 13.03
C TRP A 355 -6.49 -4.88 12.56
N SER A 356 -5.56 -5.71 13.06
CA SER A 356 -4.14 -5.70 12.72
C SER A 356 -3.52 -4.30 12.82
N LEU A 357 -3.69 -3.67 13.99
CA LEU A 357 -3.34 -2.27 14.15
C LEU A 357 -1.82 -2.03 14.10
N THR A 358 -1.46 -0.87 13.58
CA THR A 358 -0.12 -0.29 13.71
C THR A 358 -0.22 1.19 14.05
N SER A 359 0.77 1.76 14.73
CA SER A 359 0.76 3.20 15.02
C SER A 359 2.15 3.81 15.17
N ILE A 360 2.22 5.13 15.12
CA ILE A 360 3.40 5.93 15.47
C ILE A 360 3.00 7.17 16.27
N SER A 361 3.83 7.57 17.24
CA SER A 361 3.75 8.89 17.85
C SER A 361 4.46 9.91 16.95
N GLN A 362 3.69 10.78 16.29
CA GLN A 362 4.25 11.77 15.34
C GLN A 362 5.00 12.89 16.07
N GLN A 363 4.49 13.33 17.23
CA GLN A 363 5.14 14.38 18.02
C GLN A 363 6.49 13.96 18.62
N ALA A 364 6.74 12.64 18.73
CA ALA A 364 8.05 12.13 19.11
C ALA A 364 9.13 12.36 18.03
N VAL A 365 8.74 12.58 16.77
CA VAL A 365 9.66 12.67 15.62
C VAL A 365 9.63 14.00 14.90
N TRP A 366 8.55 14.77 15.00
CA TRP A 366 8.42 16.05 14.30
C TRP A 366 9.35 17.14 14.83
N ASN A 367 9.77 18.03 13.93
CA ASN A 367 10.55 19.20 14.28
C ASN A 367 9.67 20.22 15.01
N LYS A 368 9.83 20.31 16.34
CA LYS A 368 9.03 21.18 17.21
C LYS A 368 9.28 22.68 16.99
N GLU A 369 10.44 23.06 16.45
CA GLU A 369 10.72 24.47 16.11
C GLU A 369 9.93 24.91 14.89
N GLU A 370 9.77 24.00 13.91
CA GLU A 370 9.04 24.28 12.67
C GLU A 370 7.54 24.04 12.79
N PHE A 371 7.14 23.01 13.54
CA PHE A 371 5.76 22.59 13.71
C PHE A 371 5.37 22.62 15.20
N PRO A 372 5.36 23.80 15.86
CA PRO A 372 4.91 23.93 17.25
C PRO A 372 3.39 23.71 17.33
N MET A 373 2.94 22.77 18.15
CA MET A 373 1.52 22.38 18.23
C MET A 373 0.61 23.48 18.80
N GLU A 374 1.15 24.49 19.46
CA GLU A 374 0.43 25.68 19.89
C GLU A 374 -0.21 26.45 18.70
N GLY A 375 0.41 26.35 17.52
CA GLY A 375 -0.04 26.95 16.27
C GLY A 375 -1.06 26.13 15.47
N PHE A 376 -1.45 24.95 15.96
CA PHE A 376 -2.37 24.05 15.29
C PHE A 376 -3.66 23.86 16.10
N GLY A 377 -4.77 23.62 15.41
CA GLY A 377 -6.06 23.38 16.04
C GLY A 377 -6.52 24.54 16.94
N ASP A 378 -6.94 24.23 18.16
CA ASP A 378 -7.17 25.20 19.23
C ASP A 378 -5.90 25.52 20.06
N GLY A 379 -4.77 24.87 19.75
CA GLY A 379 -3.49 24.96 20.44
C GLY A 379 -3.40 24.21 21.76
N LYS A 380 -4.33 23.30 22.07
CA LYS A 380 -4.25 22.41 23.23
C LYS A 380 -3.57 21.07 22.94
N VAL A 381 -3.52 20.67 21.66
CA VAL A 381 -2.89 19.43 21.26
C VAL A 381 -1.40 19.46 21.58
N ARG A 382 -0.89 18.37 22.14
CA ARG A 382 0.54 18.16 22.47
C ARG A 382 1.05 16.79 22.03
N GLY A 383 0.16 15.81 21.88
CA GLY A 383 0.47 14.48 21.34
C GLY A 383 -0.38 14.17 20.12
N ILE A 384 0.19 13.46 19.15
CA ILE A 384 -0.53 12.94 17.98
C ILE A 384 -0.12 11.49 17.77
N ILE A 385 -1.09 10.58 17.83
CA ILE A 385 -0.89 9.18 17.46
C ILE A 385 -1.59 8.94 16.14
N SER A 386 -0.83 8.57 15.11
CA SER A 386 -1.40 8.08 13.86
C SER A 386 -1.45 6.57 13.92
N ALA A 387 -2.65 6.00 13.86
CA ALA A 387 -2.88 4.56 13.81
C ALA A 387 -3.43 4.15 12.43
N ILE A 388 -3.24 2.89 12.05
CA ILE A 388 -3.75 2.29 10.82
C ILE A 388 -4.42 0.97 11.18
N ALA A 389 -5.63 0.76 10.65
CA ALA A 389 -6.31 -0.53 10.63
C ALA A 389 -6.12 -1.18 9.25
N SER A 390 -5.56 -2.38 9.22
CA SER A 390 -5.16 -3.09 8.00
C SER A 390 -6.03 -4.32 7.69
N ASP A 391 -6.80 -4.79 8.66
CA ASP A 391 -7.81 -5.82 8.44
C ASP A 391 -9.20 -5.30 8.76
N TRP A 392 -10.08 -5.38 7.77
CA TRP A 392 -11.46 -4.90 7.85
C TRP A 392 -12.48 -6.02 7.73
N GLY A 393 -12.11 -7.30 7.52
CA GLY A 393 -13.08 -8.41 7.57
C GLY A 393 -13.18 -9.33 6.37
N TYR A 394 -12.75 -8.90 5.17
CA TYR A 394 -12.87 -9.73 3.95
C TYR A 394 -11.81 -9.41 2.91
N SER A 395 -11.58 -10.36 2.02
CA SER A 395 -10.76 -10.22 0.81
C SER A 395 -11.47 -10.77 -0.41
N ILE A 396 -11.03 -10.35 -1.59
CA ILE A 396 -11.43 -10.94 -2.87
C ILE A 396 -10.20 -11.57 -3.48
N ASN A 397 -10.26 -12.87 -3.76
CA ASN A 397 -9.18 -13.55 -4.47
C ASN A 397 -9.26 -13.20 -5.97
N PRO A 398 -8.25 -12.58 -6.58
CA PRO A 398 -8.34 -12.13 -7.97
C PRO A 398 -8.30 -13.26 -9.01
N ASN A 399 -7.85 -14.47 -8.62
CA ASN A 399 -7.78 -15.61 -9.55
C ASN A 399 -9.08 -16.41 -9.54
N THR A 400 -9.71 -16.56 -8.37
CA THR A 400 -10.99 -17.28 -8.23
C THR A 400 -12.21 -16.37 -8.21
N ASN A 401 -12.01 -15.05 -8.05
CA ASN A 401 -13.04 -14.05 -7.82
C ASN A 401 -13.91 -14.32 -6.58
N GLU A 402 -13.49 -15.24 -5.70
CA GLU A 402 -14.20 -15.58 -4.46
C GLU A 402 -14.00 -14.50 -3.40
N VAL A 403 -15.10 -14.10 -2.75
CA VAL A 403 -15.06 -13.27 -1.54
C VAL A 403 -14.83 -14.20 -0.35
N LYS A 404 -13.74 -13.98 0.40
CA LYS A 404 -13.41 -14.77 1.60
C LYS A 404 -13.42 -13.88 2.84
N VAL A 405 -13.87 -14.45 3.96
CA VAL A 405 -13.66 -13.86 5.29
C VAL A 405 -12.30 -14.33 5.77
N ASP A 406 -11.39 -13.41 6.07
CA ASP A 406 -9.98 -13.74 6.30
C ASP A 406 -9.70 -14.38 7.67
N SER A 407 -10.70 -14.52 8.54
CA SER A 407 -10.61 -15.37 9.73
C SER A 407 -11.96 -15.94 10.14
N GLY A 408 -11.98 -17.22 10.53
CA GLY A 408 -13.13 -17.88 11.15
C GLY A 408 -13.40 -17.42 12.58
N SER A 409 -13.17 -16.15 12.90
CA SER A 409 -13.32 -15.59 14.24
C SER A 409 -14.19 -14.34 14.21
N CYS A 410 -15.13 -14.27 15.15
CA CYS A 410 -15.99 -13.10 15.37
C CYS A 410 -15.22 -11.87 15.84
N SER A 411 -13.90 -11.98 16.02
CA SER A 411 -13.01 -10.91 16.44
C SER A 411 -12.96 -9.73 15.47
N LEU A 412 -13.26 -9.92 14.18
CA LEU A 412 -13.31 -8.81 13.20
C LEU A 412 -14.58 -7.96 13.33
N TYR A 413 -15.55 -8.42 14.13
CA TYR A 413 -16.71 -7.63 14.49
C TYR A 413 -16.38 -6.75 15.68
N LEU A 414 -16.91 -5.52 15.66
CA LEU A 414 -16.92 -4.63 16.81
C LEU A 414 -17.49 -5.36 18.03
N ARG A 415 -17.20 -4.85 19.23
CA ARG A 415 -17.76 -5.38 20.50
C ARG A 415 -19.29 -5.52 20.53
N ASP A 416 -20.01 -4.84 19.65
CA ASP A 416 -21.48 -4.94 19.47
C ASP A 416 -21.91 -5.91 18.33
N ASN A 417 -21.01 -6.77 17.85
CA ASN A 417 -21.21 -7.73 16.76
C ASN A 417 -21.56 -7.11 15.40
N LYS A 418 -21.09 -5.88 15.13
CA LYS A 418 -21.20 -5.24 13.81
C LYS A 418 -19.88 -5.31 13.02
N PRO A 419 -19.94 -5.63 11.72
CA PRO A 419 -18.79 -5.46 10.82
C PRO A 419 -18.36 -3.99 10.74
N ALA A 420 -17.07 -3.76 10.54
CA ALA A 420 -16.52 -2.42 10.35
C ALA A 420 -17.15 -1.67 9.14
N GLN A 421 -17.61 -2.41 8.12
CA GLN A 421 -18.26 -1.84 6.92
C GLN A 421 -19.65 -1.25 7.17
N VAL A 422 -20.27 -1.50 8.32
CA VAL A 422 -21.59 -0.93 8.68
C VAL A 422 -21.54 -0.16 9.99
N ALA A 423 -20.35 0.03 10.53
CA ALA A 423 -20.08 0.76 11.75
C ALA A 423 -20.09 2.28 11.52
N SER A 424 -20.61 3.04 12.47
CA SER A 424 -20.41 4.50 12.48
C SER A 424 -18.93 4.86 12.69
N PRO A 425 -18.48 6.04 12.22
CA PRO A 425 -17.14 6.55 12.49
C PRO A 425 -16.76 6.52 13.98
N GLU A 426 -17.70 6.85 14.88
CA GLU A 426 -17.52 6.79 16.33
C GLU A 426 -17.27 5.36 16.84
N GLN A 427 -17.95 4.37 16.29
CA GLN A 427 -17.75 2.96 16.65
C GLN A 427 -16.38 2.47 16.18
N ILE A 428 -15.97 2.81 14.95
CA ILE A 428 -14.65 2.52 14.41
C ILE A 428 -13.57 3.13 15.30
N LYS A 429 -13.71 4.42 15.61
CA LYS A 429 -12.80 5.13 16.51
C LYS A 429 -12.72 4.45 17.89
N THR A 430 -13.85 4.03 18.43
CA THR A 430 -13.91 3.43 19.77
C THR A 430 -13.19 2.11 19.81
N GLU A 431 -13.41 1.22 18.83
CA GLU A 431 -12.71 -0.07 18.79
C GLU A 431 -11.20 0.10 18.67
N ILE A 432 -10.73 0.92 17.72
CA ILE A 432 -9.30 1.17 17.54
C ILE A 432 -8.68 1.73 18.83
N TRP A 433 -9.33 2.72 19.45
CA TRP A 433 -8.84 3.32 20.70
C TRP A 433 -8.75 2.31 21.85
N GLU A 434 -9.73 1.43 21.97
CA GLU A 434 -9.78 0.41 23.00
C GLU A 434 -8.75 -0.72 22.79
N GLU A 435 -8.59 -1.21 21.55
CA GLU A 435 -7.55 -2.17 21.19
C GLU A 435 -6.15 -1.60 21.49
N MET A 436 -5.94 -0.32 21.20
CA MET A 436 -4.71 0.39 21.53
C MET A 436 -4.49 0.49 23.04
N LYS A 437 -5.52 0.89 23.82
CA LYS A 437 -5.45 0.96 25.30
C LYS A 437 -5.11 -0.40 25.92
N HIS A 438 -5.69 -1.48 25.40
CA HIS A 438 -5.45 -2.84 25.90
C HIS A 438 -4.05 -3.37 25.62
N SER A 439 -3.43 -2.90 24.54
CA SER A 439 -2.12 -3.37 24.07
C SER A 439 -0.95 -2.48 24.50
N LEU A 440 -1.20 -1.18 24.72
CA LEU A 440 -0.20 -0.22 25.20
C LEU A 440 -0.19 -0.18 26.72
N LYS A 441 0.53 -1.14 27.32
CA LYS A 441 0.74 -1.15 28.78
C LYS A 441 2.20 -0.94 29.17
N LYS A 442 2.38 -0.25 30.30
CA LYS A 442 3.63 -0.11 31.02
C LYS A 442 3.37 -0.44 32.49
N ASP A 443 4.16 -1.34 33.06
CA ASP A 443 4.01 -1.82 34.44
C ASP A 443 2.57 -2.30 34.76
N GLY A 444 1.96 -3.01 33.80
CA GLY A 444 0.59 -3.53 33.89
C GLY A 444 -0.52 -2.49 33.71
N LYS A 445 -0.19 -1.21 33.57
CA LYS A 445 -1.17 -0.10 33.45
C LYS A 445 -1.25 0.40 32.01
N PRO A 446 -2.46 0.77 31.51
CA PRO A 446 -2.61 1.42 30.22
C PRO A 446 -1.84 2.73 30.15
N ILE A 447 -1.13 2.95 29.04
CA ILE A 447 -0.45 4.22 28.73
C ILE A 447 -1.48 5.26 28.28
N LEU A 448 -2.46 4.84 27.47
CA LEU A 448 -3.53 5.67 26.96
C LEU A 448 -4.71 5.70 27.92
N LYS A 449 -5.35 6.86 28.05
CA LYS A 449 -6.55 7.08 28.86
C LYS A 449 -7.50 8.04 28.15
N ASP A 450 -8.79 7.88 28.40
CA ASP A 450 -9.83 8.69 27.76
C ASP A 450 -9.71 10.17 28.12
N GLU A 451 -9.24 10.48 29.34
CA GLU A 451 -8.99 11.84 29.81
C GLU A 451 -7.93 12.60 28.99
N TYR A 452 -7.06 11.90 28.25
CA TYR A 452 -6.03 12.53 27.43
C TYR A 452 -6.54 12.88 26.02
N LEU A 453 -7.64 12.26 25.58
CA LEU A 453 -8.13 12.38 24.22
C LEU A 453 -8.92 13.68 24.03
N LEU A 454 -8.38 14.61 23.24
CA LEU A 454 -9.06 15.86 22.90
C LEU A 454 -10.00 15.69 21.71
N SER A 455 -9.52 15.03 20.66
CA SER A 455 -10.27 14.80 19.43
C SER A 455 -9.63 13.68 18.61
N TRP A 456 -10.27 13.31 17.52
CA TRP A 456 -9.79 12.31 16.58
C TRP A 456 -10.19 12.70 15.15
N PHE A 457 -9.55 12.07 14.17
CA PHE A 457 -9.87 12.25 12.76
C PHE A 457 -9.68 10.92 12.04
N LEU A 458 -10.78 10.38 11.49
CA LEU A 458 -10.74 9.20 10.63
C LEU A 458 -10.46 9.65 9.20
N ASP A 459 -9.67 8.86 8.48
CA ASP A 459 -9.40 9.08 7.06
C ASP A 459 -10.70 9.28 6.26
N PRO A 460 -10.87 10.43 5.58
CA PRO A 460 -12.11 10.78 4.87
C PRO A 460 -12.33 9.91 3.63
N ASP A 461 -11.37 9.08 3.24
CA ASP A 461 -11.57 8.10 2.17
C ASP A 461 -12.50 6.96 2.61
N ILE A 462 -12.71 6.79 3.93
CA ILE A 462 -13.86 6.07 4.52
C ILE A 462 -15.04 7.05 4.62
N THR A 463 -15.96 7.00 3.66
CA THR A 463 -17.17 7.83 3.71
C THR A 463 -18.35 7.03 4.23
N HIS A 464 -19.12 7.61 5.14
CA HIS A 464 -20.26 6.96 5.78
C HIS A 464 -21.58 7.32 5.09
N SER A 465 -22.45 6.33 4.95
CA SER A 465 -23.68 6.44 4.16
C SER A 465 -24.69 7.45 4.72
N SER A 466 -24.72 7.69 6.03
CA SER A 466 -25.61 8.68 6.64
C SER A 466 -25.43 10.10 6.10
N ASP A 467 -24.27 10.39 5.50
CA ASP A 467 -23.97 11.73 5.01
C ASP A 467 -24.68 12.05 3.68
N TRP A 468 -25.19 11.01 3.00
CA TRP A 468 -25.71 11.11 1.63
C TRP A 468 -26.83 10.12 1.26
N VAL A 469 -27.15 9.07 2.02
CA VAL A 469 -28.24 8.12 1.68
C VAL A 469 -29.60 8.79 1.61
N ASP A 470 -29.87 9.75 2.48
CA ASP A 470 -31.12 10.53 2.44
C ASP A 470 -31.02 11.76 1.50
N ASN A 471 -29.92 11.90 0.74
CA ASN A 471 -29.69 13.01 -0.19
C ASN A 471 -29.28 12.51 -1.59
N PRO A 472 -30.23 12.40 -2.53
CA PRO A 472 -29.98 11.89 -3.88
C PRO A 472 -28.88 12.63 -4.64
N GLU A 473 -28.77 13.96 -4.50
CA GLU A 473 -27.75 14.77 -5.16
C GLU A 473 -26.36 14.43 -4.66
N LYS A 474 -26.20 14.25 -3.34
CA LYS A 474 -24.92 13.85 -2.74
C LYS A 474 -24.55 12.40 -3.08
N LEU A 475 -25.52 11.48 -3.10
CA LEU A 475 -25.27 10.11 -3.54
C LEU A 475 -24.76 10.12 -4.99
N GLU A 476 -25.41 10.89 -5.86
CA GLU A 476 -24.95 11.03 -7.24
C GLU A 476 -23.56 11.67 -7.32
N GLU A 477 -23.24 12.66 -6.49
CA GLU A 477 -21.89 13.24 -6.40
C GLU A 477 -20.84 12.18 -6.02
N VAL A 478 -21.09 11.38 -4.98
CA VAL A 478 -20.21 10.30 -4.51
C VAL A 478 -20.02 9.22 -5.58
N LEU A 479 -21.13 8.74 -6.15
CA LEU A 479 -21.10 7.74 -7.21
C LEU A 479 -20.39 8.24 -8.45
N ASN A 480 -20.64 9.50 -8.82
CA ASN A 480 -19.87 10.13 -9.87
C ASN A 480 -18.42 10.08 -9.43
N LEU A 481 -18.00 10.73 -8.37
CA LEU A 481 -16.60 10.95 -8.05
C LEU A 481 -15.75 9.66 -7.97
N TYR A 482 -16.29 8.58 -7.39
CA TYR A 482 -15.52 7.40 -7.01
C TYR A 482 -15.75 6.14 -7.82
N LEU A 483 -16.72 6.14 -8.75
CA LEU A 483 -16.99 5.01 -9.64
C LEU A 483 -16.82 5.40 -11.11
N PRO A 484 -16.18 4.53 -11.93
CA PRO A 484 -16.35 4.50 -13.37
C PRO A 484 -17.84 4.40 -13.77
N ASN A 485 -18.15 4.81 -15.00
CA ASN A 485 -19.53 4.88 -15.48
C ASN A 485 -20.22 3.50 -15.48
N SER A 486 -19.52 2.42 -15.84
CA SER A 486 -20.06 1.06 -15.79
C SER A 486 -20.43 0.64 -14.35
N PHE A 487 -19.51 0.86 -13.40
CA PHE A 487 -19.73 0.53 -11.99
C PHE A 487 -20.88 1.34 -11.40
N LYS A 488 -21.00 2.63 -11.76
CA LYS A 488 -22.12 3.49 -11.36
C LYS A 488 -23.44 2.92 -11.89
N ALA A 489 -23.52 2.56 -13.18
CA ALA A 489 -24.72 2.03 -13.80
C ALA A 489 -25.19 0.73 -13.11
N LEU A 490 -24.26 -0.21 -12.91
CA LEU A 490 -24.55 -1.45 -12.19
C LEU A 490 -25.05 -1.19 -10.76
N PHE A 491 -24.37 -0.32 -10.01
CA PHE A 491 -24.78 0.01 -8.65
C PHE A 491 -26.19 0.60 -8.61
N LEU A 492 -26.50 1.57 -9.47
CA LEU A 492 -27.82 2.19 -9.52
C LEU A 492 -28.91 1.17 -9.86
N TRP A 493 -28.63 0.26 -10.79
CA TRP A 493 -29.56 -0.82 -11.12
C TRP A 493 -29.80 -1.75 -9.92
N ILE A 494 -28.75 -2.19 -9.22
CA ILE A 494 -28.88 -3.00 -7.98
C ILE A 494 -29.67 -2.23 -6.90
N HIS A 495 -29.41 -0.93 -6.75
CA HIS A 495 -30.02 -0.09 -5.71
C HIS A 495 -31.50 0.18 -5.95
N GLN A 496 -31.89 0.53 -7.20
CA GLN A 496 -33.27 0.86 -7.57
C GLN A 496 -34.25 -0.30 -7.45
N HIS A 497 -33.78 -1.54 -7.55
CA HIS A 497 -34.66 -2.70 -7.55
C HIS A 497 -35.15 -3.09 -6.14
N GLU A 498 -34.63 -2.49 -5.05
CA GLU A 498 -34.94 -2.82 -3.64
C GLU A 498 -34.92 -4.33 -3.31
N ARG A 499 -34.33 -5.17 -4.17
CA ARG A 499 -34.34 -6.63 -4.04
C ARG A 499 -33.44 -7.06 -2.91
N ASP A 500 -33.90 -8.04 -2.12
CA ASP A 500 -33.13 -8.69 -1.06
C ASP A 500 -31.85 -9.38 -1.57
N SER A 501 -31.84 -9.76 -2.84
CA SER A 501 -30.69 -10.35 -3.53
C SER A 501 -30.82 -10.22 -5.05
N VAL A 502 -29.68 -10.13 -5.75
CA VAL A 502 -29.58 -10.22 -7.21
C VAL A 502 -28.54 -11.28 -7.58
N THR A 503 -28.79 -12.06 -8.63
CA THR A 503 -27.92 -13.13 -9.13
C THR A 503 -26.92 -12.64 -10.20
N LEU A 504 -25.84 -13.40 -10.43
CA LEU A 504 -24.87 -13.09 -11.50
C LEU A 504 -25.49 -13.16 -12.90
N GLU A 505 -26.44 -14.06 -13.12
CA GLU A 505 -27.14 -14.18 -14.41
C GLU A 505 -27.98 -12.95 -14.72
N GLU A 506 -28.71 -12.42 -13.72
CA GLU A 506 -29.48 -11.18 -13.89
C GLU A 506 -28.57 -9.97 -14.18
N ILE A 507 -27.41 -9.92 -13.53
CA ILE A 507 -26.42 -8.85 -13.75
C ILE A 507 -25.80 -8.96 -15.15
N ALA A 508 -25.41 -10.17 -15.56
CA ALA A 508 -24.87 -10.45 -16.89
C ALA A 508 -25.85 -10.03 -17.99
N ASN A 509 -27.13 -10.39 -17.84
CA ASN A 509 -28.18 -10.01 -18.77
C ASN A 509 -28.43 -8.49 -18.80
N HIS A 510 -28.35 -7.81 -17.65
CA HIS A 510 -28.53 -6.35 -17.58
C HIS A 510 -27.39 -5.58 -18.25
N LEU A 511 -26.15 -6.03 -18.05
CA LEU A 511 -24.96 -5.39 -18.58
C LEU A 511 -24.60 -5.85 -19.99
N GLU A 512 -25.32 -6.83 -20.55
CA GLU A 512 -25.04 -7.45 -21.84
C GLU A 512 -23.61 -8.06 -21.93
N ILE A 513 -23.14 -8.63 -20.82
CA ILE A 513 -21.83 -9.28 -20.70
C ILE A 513 -21.98 -10.72 -20.21
N ASP A 514 -20.90 -11.49 -20.23
CA ASP A 514 -20.91 -12.84 -19.64
C ASP A 514 -20.91 -12.80 -18.10
N GLN A 515 -21.19 -13.94 -17.47
CA GLN A 515 -21.22 -14.03 -16.00
C GLN A 515 -19.85 -13.77 -15.35
N TYR A 516 -18.75 -13.95 -16.08
CA TYR A 516 -17.41 -13.67 -15.58
C TYR A 516 -17.16 -12.16 -15.48
N GLY A 517 -17.50 -11.39 -16.52
CA GLY A 517 -17.50 -9.93 -16.52
C GLY A 517 -18.43 -9.38 -15.44
N ALA A 518 -19.66 -9.91 -15.34
CA ALA A 518 -20.60 -9.55 -14.28
C ALA A 518 -20.00 -9.74 -12.88
N ARG A 519 -19.28 -10.85 -12.67
CA ARG A 519 -18.60 -11.13 -11.39
C ARG A 519 -17.51 -10.11 -11.08
N LEU A 520 -16.72 -9.68 -12.06
CA LEU A 520 -15.67 -8.68 -11.87
C LEU A 520 -16.24 -7.31 -11.49
N GLU A 521 -17.27 -6.85 -12.19
CA GLU A 521 -17.95 -5.58 -11.92
C GLU A 521 -18.54 -5.55 -10.51
N VAL A 522 -19.20 -6.63 -10.09
CA VAL A 522 -19.75 -6.76 -8.73
C VAL A 522 -18.64 -6.81 -7.69
N ASN A 523 -17.57 -7.57 -7.93
CA ASN A 523 -16.44 -7.64 -7.01
C ASN A 523 -15.78 -6.27 -6.83
N ALA A 524 -15.71 -5.43 -7.87
CA ALA A 524 -15.22 -4.06 -7.74
C ALA A 524 -16.12 -3.21 -6.81
N LEU A 525 -17.45 -3.35 -6.93
CA LEU A 525 -18.40 -2.70 -6.01
C LEU A 525 -18.31 -3.23 -4.58
N VAL A 526 -18.07 -4.54 -4.41
CA VAL A 526 -17.82 -5.16 -3.10
C VAL A 526 -16.53 -4.63 -2.51
N ALA A 527 -15.45 -4.54 -3.28
CA ALA A 527 -14.16 -4.03 -2.83
C ALA A 527 -14.24 -2.57 -2.36
N LYS A 528 -15.06 -1.72 -3.00
CA LYS A 528 -15.32 -0.34 -2.56
C LYS A 528 -16.36 -0.21 -1.45
N GLY A 529 -17.12 -1.26 -1.17
CA GLY A 529 -18.10 -1.30 -0.09
C GLY A 529 -19.53 -0.88 -0.47
N PHE A 530 -19.84 -0.68 -1.75
CA PHE A 530 -21.18 -0.30 -2.22
C PHE A 530 -22.19 -1.45 -2.13
N VAL A 531 -21.70 -2.66 -2.38
CA VAL A 531 -22.49 -3.87 -2.49
C VAL A 531 -21.85 -4.92 -1.58
N GLY A 532 -22.63 -5.89 -1.13
CA GLY A 532 -22.04 -7.20 -0.92
C GLY A 532 -22.92 -8.16 -0.15
N PRO A 533 -22.52 -9.44 -0.11
CA PRO A 533 -22.73 -10.21 1.10
C PRO A 533 -21.86 -9.59 2.21
N ILE A 534 -22.37 -9.56 3.44
CA ILE A 534 -21.55 -9.49 4.64
C ILE A 534 -21.51 -10.93 5.17
N PRO A 535 -20.55 -11.75 4.74
CA PRO A 535 -20.45 -13.11 5.25
C PRO A 535 -20.22 -13.07 6.76
N ARG A 536 -21.23 -13.52 7.53
CA ARG A 536 -21.08 -13.83 8.96
C ARG A 536 -20.57 -15.26 9.09
N PRO A 537 -19.46 -15.50 9.82
CA PRO A 537 -19.12 -16.83 10.27
C PRO A 537 -20.32 -17.43 11.02
N LYS A 538 -20.66 -18.69 10.73
CA LYS A 538 -21.82 -19.39 11.35
C LYS A 538 -21.73 -19.41 12.88
N ASP A 539 -20.53 -19.30 13.41
CA ASP A 539 -20.22 -19.43 14.84
C ASP A 539 -20.36 -18.10 15.60
N CYS A 540 -20.79 -17.00 14.96
CA CYS A 540 -20.92 -15.71 15.63
C CYS A 540 -22.24 -15.51 16.38
N PRO A 541 -22.20 -15.02 17.65
CA PRO A 541 -23.40 -14.72 18.42
C PRO A 541 -24.30 -13.71 17.69
N GLY A 542 -25.59 -14.04 17.52
CA GLY A 542 -26.54 -13.16 16.84
C GLY A 542 -26.43 -13.14 15.30
N ALA A 543 -25.71 -14.10 14.70
CA ALA A 543 -25.72 -14.31 13.27
C ALA A 543 -27.10 -14.77 12.79
N SER A 544 -27.96 -13.84 12.36
CA SER A 544 -29.04 -14.19 11.44
C SER A 544 -28.42 -14.81 10.19
N PRO A 545 -28.87 -15.99 9.73
CA PRO A 545 -28.51 -16.49 8.42
C PRO A 545 -28.78 -15.38 7.40
N ILE A 546 -27.86 -15.14 6.48
CA ILE A 546 -28.15 -14.28 5.34
C ILE A 546 -29.40 -14.88 4.70
N SER A 547 -30.50 -14.12 4.73
CA SER A 547 -31.81 -14.51 4.21
C SER A 547 -31.76 -14.51 2.69
N CYS A 548 -31.06 -15.49 2.14
CA CYS A 548 -31.14 -15.86 0.74
C CYS A 548 -31.94 -17.15 0.66
N THR A 549 -32.93 -17.16 -0.21
CA THR A 549 -33.68 -18.36 -0.59
C THR A 549 -32.69 -19.50 -0.91
N PRO A 550 -32.95 -20.76 -0.51
CA PRO A 550 -31.96 -21.83 -0.66
C PRO A 550 -31.59 -22.06 -2.14
N PRO A 551 -30.32 -22.42 -2.43
CA PRO A 551 -29.86 -22.61 -3.80
C PRO A 551 -30.61 -23.76 -4.49
N GLN A 552 -30.95 -23.58 -5.76
CA GLN A 552 -31.19 -24.73 -6.64
C GLN A 552 -29.84 -25.41 -6.96
N PRO A 553 -29.76 -26.75 -6.98
CA PRO A 553 -28.53 -27.46 -7.26
C PRO A 553 -28.02 -27.12 -8.68
N GLY A 554 -26.84 -26.50 -8.76
CA GLY A 554 -26.19 -26.11 -10.01
C GLY A 554 -25.88 -24.61 -10.15
N ASN A 555 -26.50 -23.74 -9.33
CA ASN A 555 -26.22 -22.30 -9.31
C ASN A 555 -25.54 -21.89 -8.00
N GLU A 556 -24.26 -21.49 -8.07
CA GLU A 556 -23.61 -20.74 -6.99
C GLU A 556 -24.33 -19.40 -6.82
N THR A 557 -25.30 -19.34 -5.91
CA THR A 557 -26.07 -18.12 -5.68
C THR A 557 -25.30 -17.21 -4.73
N LEU A 558 -24.58 -16.24 -5.28
CA LEU A 558 -24.03 -15.13 -4.51
C LEU A 558 -25.08 -14.03 -4.40
N CYS A 559 -25.51 -13.74 -3.18
CA CYS A 559 -26.52 -12.72 -2.92
C CYS A 559 -25.88 -11.35 -2.82
N TYR A 560 -25.99 -10.58 -3.90
CA TYR A 560 -25.56 -9.20 -3.91
C TYR A 560 -26.75 -8.30 -3.61
N TYR A 561 -26.60 -7.42 -2.62
CA TYR A 561 -27.54 -6.35 -2.33
C TYR A 561 -26.81 -5.03 -2.12
N SER A 562 -27.50 -3.92 -2.42
CA SER A 562 -27.01 -2.58 -2.09
C SER A 562 -26.89 -2.44 -0.58
N ARG A 563 -25.72 -2.01 -0.08
CA ARG A 563 -25.52 -1.74 1.36
C ARG A 563 -26.16 -0.42 1.82
N LEU A 564 -26.79 0.31 0.90
CA LEU A 564 -27.19 1.71 1.06
C LEU A 564 -28.71 1.88 1.12
N ARG A 565 -29.43 0.84 1.56
CA ARG A 565 -30.90 0.89 1.73
C ARG A 565 -31.31 1.85 2.85
N HIS A 566 -32.52 2.39 2.76
CA HIS A 566 -33.10 3.25 3.80
C HIS A 566 -32.98 2.61 5.20
N GLY A 567 -32.46 3.38 6.16
CA GLY A 567 -32.22 2.93 7.53
C GLY A 567 -30.95 2.09 7.77
N SER A 568 -30.17 1.79 6.72
CA SER A 568 -28.91 1.02 6.83
C SER A 568 -27.68 1.93 6.81
N SER A 569 -26.76 1.71 7.76
CA SER A 569 -25.43 2.34 7.78
C SER A 569 -24.42 1.51 6.99
N ALA A 570 -23.65 2.15 6.12
CA ALA A 570 -22.54 1.52 5.42
C ALA A 570 -21.37 2.48 5.24
N ASN A 571 -20.16 1.93 5.25
CA ASN A 571 -18.95 2.60 4.86
C ASN A 571 -18.61 2.20 3.43
N ILE A 572 -18.10 3.15 2.67
CA ILE A 572 -17.40 2.90 1.42
C ILE A 572 -15.96 3.38 1.55
N ASN A 573 -15.05 2.71 0.86
CA ASN A 573 -13.67 3.14 0.75
C ASN A 573 -13.41 3.61 -0.68
N SER A 574 -13.16 4.91 -0.81
CA SER A 574 -12.89 5.53 -2.11
C SER A 574 -11.49 5.19 -2.65
N GLU A 575 -10.54 4.91 -1.77
CA GLU A 575 -9.14 4.64 -2.09
C GLU A 575 -8.67 3.30 -1.48
N PRO A 576 -9.21 2.14 -1.89
CA PRO A 576 -8.68 0.86 -1.42
C PRO A 576 -7.23 0.66 -1.94
N LEU A 577 -6.48 -0.23 -1.29
CA LEU A 577 -5.08 -0.51 -1.62
C LEU A 577 -4.98 -1.83 -2.40
N MET A 578 -4.14 -1.86 -3.43
CA MET A 578 -3.85 -3.09 -4.16
C MET A 578 -3.13 -4.12 -3.28
N VAL A 579 -3.53 -5.39 -3.36
CA VAL A 579 -3.02 -6.48 -2.53
C VAL A 579 -2.23 -7.47 -3.37
N ASN A 580 -1.04 -7.82 -2.91
CA ASN A 580 -0.22 -8.89 -3.47
C ASN A 580 -0.72 -10.28 -3.01
N ALA A 581 -1.84 -10.75 -3.55
CA ALA A 581 -2.34 -12.11 -3.38
C ALA A 581 -1.44 -13.18 -4.07
N ILE A 582 -1.81 -14.45 -3.96
CA ILE A 582 -1.16 -15.55 -4.70
C ILE A 582 -1.44 -15.42 -6.21
N ASP A 583 -0.51 -15.82 -7.07
CA ASP A 583 -0.65 -15.92 -8.54
C ASP A 583 -0.99 -14.62 -9.32
N ASN A 584 -1.05 -13.47 -8.65
CA ASN A 584 -1.43 -12.21 -9.27
C ASN A 584 -0.26 -11.42 -9.89
N TRP A 585 0.99 -11.91 -9.81
CA TRP A 585 2.12 -11.32 -10.57
C TRP A 585 1.89 -11.43 -12.08
N SER A 586 1.29 -12.54 -12.51
CA SER A 586 0.94 -12.80 -13.91
C SER A 586 -0.09 -11.81 -14.47
N LEU A 587 -0.96 -11.27 -13.61
CA LEU A 587 -1.99 -10.29 -13.98
C LEU A 587 -1.48 -8.85 -14.09
N ARG A 588 -0.26 -8.57 -13.62
CA ARG A 588 0.30 -7.21 -13.67
C ARG A 588 0.78 -6.86 -15.08
N PRO A 589 0.38 -5.72 -15.65
CA PRO A 589 0.89 -5.26 -16.94
C PRO A 589 2.32 -4.72 -16.82
N LEU A 590 2.97 -4.55 -17.97
CA LEU A 590 4.17 -3.73 -18.09
C LEU A 590 3.80 -2.24 -18.11
N SER A 591 4.79 -1.34 -18.10
CA SER A 591 4.56 0.11 -18.17
C SER A 591 4.13 0.62 -19.56
N TYR A 592 4.17 -0.26 -20.56
CA TYR A 592 3.77 0.01 -21.94
C TYR A 592 2.73 -1.01 -22.42
N SER A 593 2.05 -0.67 -23.51
CA SER A 593 1.04 -1.50 -24.17
C SER A 593 1.34 -1.61 -25.67
N GLN A 594 0.59 -2.43 -26.39
CA GLN A 594 0.60 -2.47 -27.86
C GLN A 594 -0.02 -1.21 -28.48
N ILE A 595 -0.75 -0.42 -27.69
CA ILE A 595 -1.20 0.93 -28.06
C ILE A 595 0.00 1.88 -27.86
N PRO A 596 0.65 2.35 -28.94
CA PRO A 596 2.01 2.89 -28.89
C PRO A 596 2.15 4.21 -28.12
N ASN A 597 1.05 4.89 -27.84
CA ASN A 597 1.02 6.14 -27.09
C ASN A 597 0.26 6.06 -25.75
N LEU A 598 -0.05 4.85 -25.27
CA LEU A 598 -0.64 4.62 -23.95
C LEU A 598 0.36 3.89 -23.04
N PHE A 599 0.65 4.53 -21.90
CA PHE A 599 1.57 4.03 -20.87
C PHE A 599 0.86 3.95 -19.52
N LEU A 600 1.37 3.08 -18.65
CA LEU A 600 0.79 2.79 -17.34
C LEU A 600 1.83 3.01 -16.24
N ALA A 601 1.43 3.64 -15.14
CA ALA A 601 2.28 3.79 -13.97
C ALA A 601 1.48 3.78 -12.65
N SER A 602 1.53 2.69 -11.91
CA SER A 602 1.08 2.63 -10.51
C SER A 602 1.66 1.38 -9.85
N ASP A 603 1.31 1.14 -8.60
CA ASP A 603 1.56 -0.09 -7.84
C ASP A 603 1.17 -1.40 -8.52
N TYR A 604 0.20 -1.39 -9.46
CA TYR A 604 -0.19 -2.58 -10.22
C TYR A 604 0.73 -2.91 -11.40
N VAL A 605 1.64 -2.02 -11.79
CA VAL A 605 2.60 -2.26 -12.87
C VAL A 605 3.75 -3.13 -12.37
N ARG A 606 4.25 -4.05 -13.21
CA ARG A 606 5.40 -4.90 -12.88
C ARG A 606 6.65 -4.06 -12.65
N THR A 607 7.19 -4.16 -11.44
CA THR A 607 8.41 -3.47 -10.99
C THR A 607 9.29 -4.42 -10.18
N ASN A 608 10.53 -4.03 -9.87
CA ASN A 608 11.37 -4.83 -8.97
C ASN A 608 10.85 -4.80 -7.53
N VAL A 609 10.26 -3.68 -7.12
CA VAL A 609 9.58 -3.54 -5.82
C VAL A 609 8.12 -3.94 -5.99
N ASP A 610 7.89 -5.25 -6.01
CA ASP A 610 6.57 -5.87 -6.16
C ASP A 610 5.70 -5.70 -4.90
N LEU A 611 5.40 -4.45 -4.51
CA LEU A 611 4.59 -4.12 -3.34
C LEU A 611 3.92 -2.76 -3.55
N ALA A 612 2.67 -2.63 -3.12
CA ALA A 612 1.92 -1.36 -3.12
C ALA A 612 2.59 -0.32 -2.22
N THR A 613 3.52 0.45 -2.81
CA THR A 613 4.42 1.35 -2.10
C THR A 613 4.72 2.59 -2.92
N MET A 614 5.16 3.64 -2.22
CA MET A 614 5.68 4.85 -2.87
C MET A 614 6.92 4.57 -3.73
N GLU A 615 7.73 3.58 -3.34
CA GLU A 615 8.91 3.13 -4.10
C GLU A 615 8.50 2.43 -5.41
N GLY A 616 7.58 1.46 -5.34
CA GLY A 616 7.06 0.76 -6.52
C GLY A 616 6.33 1.71 -7.46
N ALA A 617 5.54 2.66 -6.92
CA ALA A 617 4.88 3.70 -7.72
C ALA A 617 5.88 4.62 -8.44
N ASN A 618 6.97 5.03 -7.78
CA ASN A 618 8.03 5.82 -8.40
C ASN A 618 8.81 4.99 -9.45
N GLU A 619 9.09 3.71 -9.17
CA GLU A 619 9.74 2.81 -10.11
C GLU A 619 8.90 2.59 -11.38
N ALA A 620 7.59 2.34 -11.22
CA ALA A 620 6.64 2.20 -12.33
C ALA A 620 6.61 3.46 -13.22
N ALA A 621 6.61 4.65 -12.59
CA ALA A 621 6.70 5.91 -13.30
C ALA A 621 7.99 6.03 -14.12
N ARG A 622 9.14 5.67 -13.54
CA ARG A 622 10.44 5.66 -14.26
C ARG A 622 10.44 4.70 -15.44
N TYR A 623 9.83 3.51 -15.30
CA TYR A 623 9.66 2.60 -16.43
C TYR A 623 8.77 3.20 -17.51
N ALA A 624 7.64 3.82 -17.16
CA ALA A 624 6.76 4.46 -18.13
C ALA A 624 7.46 5.60 -18.87
N VAL A 625 8.24 6.42 -18.18
CA VAL A 625 9.03 7.49 -18.81
C VAL A 625 10.10 6.92 -19.73
N ASN A 626 10.77 5.81 -19.36
CA ASN A 626 11.70 5.13 -20.27
C ASN A 626 11.00 4.64 -21.53
N SER A 627 9.81 4.06 -21.40
CA SER A 627 8.99 3.64 -22.55
C SER A 627 8.55 4.83 -23.42
N ILE A 628 8.26 6.00 -22.83
CA ILE A 628 7.96 7.24 -23.58
C ILE A 628 9.20 7.76 -24.30
N ILE A 629 10.39 7.70 -23.68
CA ILE A 629 11.65 8.07 -24.33
C ILE A 629 11.89 7.18 -25.57
N ASP A 630 11.64 5.87 -25.44
CA ASP A 630 11.72 4.93 -26.56
C ASP A 630 10.72 5.27 -27.67
N ALA A 631 9.44 5.46 -27.30
CA ALA A 631 8.36 5.73 -28.25
C ALA A 631 8.46 7.11 -28.93
N SER A 632 9.14 8.07 -28.31
CA SER A 632 9.42 9.40 -28.86
C SER A 632 10.75 9.51 -29.58
N GLU A 633 11.57 8.46 -29.52
CA GLU A 633 12.93 8.42 -30.03
C GLU A 633 13.83 9.55 -29.49
N ALA A 634 13.44 10.15 -28.35
CA ALA A 634 14.09 11.31 -27.77
C ALA A 634 15.53 10.97 -27.36
N LYS A 635 16.49 11.81 -27.73
CA LYS A 635 17.91 11.62 -27.42
C LYS A 635 18.26 12.16 -26.03
N VAL A 636 17.61 11.60 -25.01
CA VAL A 636 17.79 11.96 -23.59
C VAL A 636 18.15 10.72 -22.76
N PRO A 637 18.85 10.88 -21.62
CA PRO A 637 19.20 9.74 -20.78
C PRO A 637 17.96 9.07 -20.17
N TYR A 638 17.94 7.74 -20.09
CA TYR A 638 16.90 7.01 -19.37
C TYR A 638 16.86 7.36 -17.87
N CYS A 639 15.69 7.21 -17.29
CA CYS A 639 15.50 7.13 -15.85
C CYS A 639 16.26 5.94 -15.28
N LYS A 640 17.02 6.19 -14.22
CA LYS A 640 17.69 5.13 -13.48
C LYS A 640 16.68 4.39 -12.60
N VAL A 641 16.63 3.07 -12.70
CA VAL A 641 15.89 2.19 -11.80
C VAL A 641 16.86 1.32 -11.01
N TRP A 642 16.47 0.86 -9.83
CA TRP A 642 17.32 0.05 -8.98
C TRP A 642 16.63 -1.24 -8.56
N ASN A 643 17.32 -2.36 -8.76
CA ASN A 643 16.88 -3.65 -8.27
C ASN A 643 17.01 -3.76 -6.75
N LEU A 644 16.19 -4.63 -6.15
CA LEU A 644 16.36 -5.04 -4.76
C LEU A 644 17.74 -5.67 -4.53
N ARG A 645 18.35 -5.40 -3.37
CA ARG A 645 19.73 -5.83 -3.10
C ARG A 645 19.77 -7.32 -2.87
N GLN A 646 20.68 -7.99 -3.57
CA GLN A 646 21.00 -9.39 -3.37
C GLN A 646 22.47 -9.51 -2.94
N PRO A 647 22.77 -9.80 -1.65
CA PRO A 647 24.15 -9.89 -1.19
C PRO A 647 24.94 -10.95 -1.95
N ILE A 648 26.16 -10.58 -2.36
CA ILE A 648 27.03 -11.41 -3.19
C ILE A 648 27.42 -12.72 -2.49
N ILE A 649 27.43 -12.74 -1.15
CA ILE A 649 27.73 -13.93 -0.33
C ILE A 649 26.83 -15.14 -0.66
N TYR A 650 25.60 -14.90 -1.14
CA TYR A 650 24.65 -15.95 -1.51
C TYR A 650 24.65 -16.27 -3.02
N SER A 651 25.46 -15.60 -3.83
CA SER A 651 25.46 -15.75 -5.30
C SER A 651 25.71 -17.18 -5.76
N LEU A 652 26.68 -17.90 -5.17
CA LEU A 652 26.97 -19.29 -5.51
C LEU A 652 25.83 -20.25 -5.15
N HIS A 653 25.15 -20.00 -4.03
CA HIS A 653 24.01 -20.81 -3.61
C HIS A 653 22.82 -20.59 -4.56
N ARG A 654 22.54 -19.33 -4.91
CA ARG A 654 21.48 -18.98 -5.88
C ARG A 654 21.76 -19.53 -7.27
N TRP A 655 23.01 -19.48 -7.72
CA TRP A 655 23.42 -20.12 -8.97
C TRP A 655 23.18 -21.63 -8.91
N SER A 656 23.58 -22.29 -7.82
CA SER A 656 23.34 -23.73 -7.65
C SER A 656 21.85 -24.05 -7.61
N ASP A 657 21.04 -23.23 -6.95
CA ASP A 657 19.59 -23.41 -6.92
C ASP A 657 18.97 -23.22 -8.31
N ARG A 658 19.44 -22.23 -9.10
CA ARG A 658 19.02 -22.03 -10.49
C ARG A 658 19.24 -23.28 -11.34
N GLN A 659 20.41 -23.91 -11.22
CA GLN A 659 20.72 -25.15 -11.92
C GLN A 659 19.84 -26.33 -11.48
N ARG A 660 19.42 -26.36 -10.21
CA ARG A 660 18.49 -27.37 -9.70
C ARG A 660 17.06 -27.11 -10.19
N TYR A 661 16.62 -25.87 -10.14
CA TYR A 661 15.30 -25.43 -10.60
C TYR A 661 15.10 -25.75 -12.08
N GLN A 662 16.08 -25.45 -12.93
CA GLN A 662 16.07 -25.81 -14.36
C GLN A 662 15.96 -27.32 -14.62
N LYS A 663 16.32 -28.16 -13.65
CA LYS A 663 16.21 -29.63 -13.71
C LYS A 663 14.94 -30.16 -13.04
N GLY A 664 14.03 -29.28 -12.60
CA GLY A 664 12.83 -29.66 -11.84
C GLY A 664 13.13 -30.22 -10.44
N LEU A 665 14.33 -29.96 -9.90
CA LEU A 665 14.73 -30.46 -8.58
C LEU A 665 14.34 -29.47 -7.46
N PRO A 666 13.97 -29.97 -6.27
CA PRO A 666 13.64 -29.12 -5.14
C PRO A 666 14.88 -28.34 -4.66
N TRP A 667 14.65 -27.19 -4.03
CA TRP A 667 15.70 -26.45 -3.34
C TRP A 667 16.43 -27.36 -2.33
N SER A 668 17.76 -27.26 -2.25
CA SER A 668 18.56 -28.05 -1.30
C SER A 668 19.34 -27.23 -0.28
N GLY A 669 19.55 -25.94 -0.54
CA GLY A 669 20.40 -25.06 0.28
C GLY A 669 21.87 -25.46 0.33
N LYS A 670 22.28 -26.53 -0.36
CA LYS A 670 23.62 -27.11 -0.30
C LYS A 670 24.47 -26.60 -1.46
N LEU A 671 25.68 -26.16 -1.14
CA LEU A 671 26.68 -25.84 -2.15
C LEU A 671 27.34 -27.13 -2.68
N PRO A 672 27.34 -27.37 -4.01
CA PRO A 672 28.03 -28.50 -4.63
C PRO A 672 29.52 -28.51 -4.28
N TRP A 673 30.12 -29.71 -4.15
CA TRP A 673 31.51 -29.87 -3.72
C TRP A 673 32.50 -29.07 -4.58
N TYR A 674 32.24 -28.96 -5.89
CA TYR A 674 33.08 -28.23 -6.83
C TYR A 674 32.99 -26.70 -6.72
N LEU A 675 31.94 -26.15 -6.08
CA LEU A 675 31.83 -24.71 -5.81
C LEU A 675 32.37 -24.32 -4.43
N LYS A 676 32.55 -25.27 -3.51
CA LYS A 676 33.08 -25.00 -2.17
C LYS A 676 34.43 -24.26 -2.18
N PRO A 677 35.38 -24.55 -3.09
CA PRO A 677 36.64 -23.81 -3.16
C PRO A 677 36.48 -22.31 -3.51
N LEU A 678 35.39 -21.92 -4.19
CA LEU A 678 35.10 -20.53 -4.54
C LEU A 678 34.42 -19.75 -3.40
N PHE A 679 33.84 -20.45 -2.42
CA PHE A 679 33.09 -19.82 -1.34
C PHE A 679 33.94 -18.86 -0.48
N PRO A 680 35.19 -19.16 -0.09
CA PRO A 680 36.04 -18.22 0.65
C PRO A 680 36.25 -16.89 -0.09
N LEU A 681 36.41 -16.93 -1.42
CA LEU A 681 36.55 -15.73 -2.24
C LEU A 681 35.25 -14.90 -2.22
N VAL A 682 34.10 -15.54 -2.42
CA VAL A 682 32.79 -14.88 -2.41
C VAL A 682 32.46 -14.31 -1.03
N LEU A 683 32.83 -15.02 0.04
CA LEU A 683 32.76 -14.54 1.41
C LEU A 683 33.65 -13.30 1.62
N PHE A 684 34.90 -13.35 1.16
CA PHE A 684 35.81 -12.21 1.22
C PHE A 684 35.27 -11.00 0.46
N LEU A 685 34.78 -11.19 -0.76
CA LEU A 685 34.16 -10.12 -1.55
C LEU A 685 32.92 -9.53 -0.87
N GLY A 686 32.09 -10.36 -0.25
CA GLY A 686 30.93 -9.90 0.53
C GLY A 686 31.34 -9.09 1.76
N ILE A 687 32.38 -9.52 2.49
CA ILE A 687 32.93 -8.77 3.63
C ILE A 687 33.53 -7.45 3.14
N LEU A 688 34.29 -7.48 2.05
CA LEU A 688 34.89 -6.28 1.44
C LEU A 688 33.81 -5.29 0.98
N GLU A 689 32.73 -5.74 0.36
CA GLU A 689 31.58 -4.92 -0.01
C GLU A 689 31.01 -4.18 1.22
N ILE A 690 30.80 -4.91 2.32
CA ILE A 690 30.32 -4.33 3.59
C ILE A 690 31.32 -3.32 4.15
N LEU A 691 32.62 -3.64 4.17
CA LEU A 691 33.66 -2.76 4.68
C LEU A 691 33.78 -1.49 3.85
N LEU A 692 33.76 -1.59 2.51
CA LEU A 692 33.81 -0.43 1.62
C LEU A 692 32.60 0.48 1.81
N LEU A 693 31.40 -0.09 2.00
CA LEU A 693 30.20 0.69 2.33
C LEU A 693 30.35 1.42 3.67
N GLN A 694 30.99 0.81 4.66
CA GLN A 694 31.27 1.43 5.96
C GLN A 694 32.34 2.52 5.88
N ILE A 695 33.43 2.28 5.15
CA ILE A 695 34.49 3.27 4.91
C ILE A 695 33.90 4.46 4.15
N TRP A 696 33.09 4.22 3.12
CA TRP A 696 32.40 5.26 2.38
C TRP A 696 31.50 6.11 3.30
N ARG A 697 30.79 5.48 4.25
CA ARG A 697 30.00 6.20 5.27
C ARG A 697 30.88 7.07 6.18
N TRP A 698 32.01 6.53 6.63
CA TRP A 698 32.95 7.27 7.48
C TRP A 698 33.53 8.48 6.72
N LEU A 699 33.91 8.28 5.46
CA LEU A 699 34.35 9.36 4.57
C LEU A 699 33.26 10.41 4.33
N GLN A 700 32.01 9.99 4.13
CA GLN A 700 30.87 10.90 4.04
C GLN A 700 30.61 11.66 5.35
N GLN A 701 30.97 11.11 6.52
CA GLN A 701 30.89 11.82 7.80
C GLN A 701 31.99 12.85 7.98
N LEU A 702 33.21 12.54 7.56
CA LEU A 702 34.36 13.44 7.66
C LEU A 702 34.38 14.53 6.58
N CYS A 703 33.94 14.19 5.37
CA CYS A 703 33.97 15.07 4.21
C CYS A 703 32.53 15.25 3.69
N PRO A 704 31.78 16.25 4.21
CA PRO A 704 30.39 16.47 3.81
C PRO A 704 30.21 16.72 2.31
N TRP A 705 31.23 17.12 1.55
CA TRP A 705 31.16 17.27 0.09
C TRP A 705 31.10 15.94 -0.68
N LEU A 706 31.47 14.81 -0.05
CA LEU A 706 31.31 13.47 -0.63
C LEU A 706 29.86 12.91 -0.51
N ARG A 707 28.96 13.66 0.13
CA ARG A 707 27.54 13.31 0.32
C ARG A 707 26.64 13.81 -0.78
#